data_AF-A0A7J4NS51-F1
#
_entry.id   AF-A0A7J4NS51-F1
#
_cell.length_a   1.000
_cell.length_b   1.000
_cell.length_c   1.000
_cell.angle_alpha   90.00
_cell.angle_beta   90.00
_cell.angle_gamma   90.00
#
_symmetry.space_group_name_H-M   'P 1'
#
loop_
_entity.id
_entity.type
_entity.pdbx_description
1 polymer ?
#
loop_
_entity_poly.entity_id
_entity_poly.type
_entity_poly.pdbx_seq_one_letter_code
_entity_poly.pdbx_strand_id
1 'polypeptide(L)'
;MARDFIKGILIIALLLFPAQGGIMEWGNGTPSTYLDPASDSILGVCHRAEGLHLSQTEEWTQDWTPSTSIQCAPKLPGALVLTLDDQSHLPSWWDNRMLFIEHGIRLTLFIDRAWHLNDTEWEWLKTFEEDGHEIAVHTKDHASVTEHLDSGQTMDQYIDEQILPELELFHNQGFYPTAFAYPNGHRTSESDAALLEIFEIVRGTNRWHGNKNMPDLSGMYDSQAIKGHSTDREYDPVHDLENMLEAAAQDGRAVVTYGHRLTAEENPFHTTEPDDLIQLALTAQRLGMTMMTISELSTPANSEGTASMYRSVRVSNLTIADRMLENCWNLPRFQEVCFDGDFPTWREDPYDENYWRFVFYSLRPLMHLLHAWETTGEDRYRERMISLLESFNEGCLESHYVYRHQADKHGAAFRAMVLTEIRWSLAHRTSLSEPDRELLDGMVLSTADYLMLPSNFESTYNHGFNQAAALLSISTNFPHLQGSYEWDQTARERLAHMMEFTVDEDGVMMESTPYYHHYVLLLMGDVAIWSDKNSIPLPKVFHERFPKMLDYITDMARPDGSLPLIGSGIPSGGLSSGGYTHWESIHPRLEYIRSGGTSGNPGVDDVMAPYIAHYPISGHTSMRSSWSADTSNISHVMIDAGPYRTIHSQLDHFTLTWYKDGPVIVDPGLFSYEDGPMADYFRGSSAHNVVVVDGQDQPKTYPIMGTEILQSGPSIGIQSTIKIHGCDWMRAIAIVEETSLIIMDDLRCRRSHELIQTWHLDPRFTLNEGEVGVVFDSDSLQSGLVEWETNSDVSHSIINGQMNPIQGWTIDAYESAIPAPVIEISTESEHLQIITVFQIEDHHQWTSDITEEEMKIEIEGNVISIHIEDGLWRWDD
;
A
#
# COMPACT_ATOMS: atom_id res chain seq x y z
N MET A 1 -42.23 23.43 30.11
CA MET A 1 -41.86 22.11 30.68
C MET A 1 -41.20 21.30 29.58
N ALA A 2 -40.27 20.41 29.92
CA ALA A 2 -39.39 19.69 28.97
C ALA A 2 -38.39 20.57 28.16
N ARG A 3 -37.86 21.61 28.82
CA ARG A 3 -36.47 22.11 28.69
C ARG A 3 -36.07 22.58 30.11
N ASP A 4 -34.78 22.53 30.42
CA ASP A 4 -34.16 22.74 31.75
C ASP A 4 -34.29 21.60 32.78
N PHE A 5 -33.53 20.50 32.60
CA PHE A 5 -33.16 19.61 33.73
C PHE A 5 -31.80 18.87 33.65
N ILE A 6 -30.96 19.11 32.63
CA ILE A 6 -29.60 18.54 32.57
C ILE A 6 -28.56 19.64 32.35
N LYS A 7 -28.33 20.43 33.41
CA LYS A 7 -27.14 21.28 33.60
C LYS A 7 -26.84 21.37 35.10
N GLY A 8 -26.09 20.39 35.62
CA GLY A 8 -25.62 20.41 37.01
C GLY A 8 -25.44 19.03 37.62
N ILE A 9 -24.21 18.51 37.54
CA ILE A 9 -23.42 17.76 38.56
C ILE A 9 -22.22 17.17 37.80
N LEU A 10 -21.10 17.91 37.76
CA LEU A 10 -19.78 17.40 37.35
C LEU A 10 -18.67 18.43 37.67
N ILE A 11 -18.49 18.71 38.97
CA ILE A 11 -17.31 19.42 39.51
C ILE A 11 -16.97 18.72 40.84
N ILE A 12 -15.67 18.63 41.16
CA ILE A 12 -15.07 17.98 42.35
C ILE A 12 -15.05 16.43 42.28
N ALA A 13 -14.17 15.90 41.44
CA ALA A 13 -13.50 14.61 41.64
C ALA A 13 -12.04 14.63 41.11
N LEU A 14 -11.42 15.82 41.04
CA LEU A 14 -10.02 16.00 40.64
C LEU A 14 -9.15 16.21 41.89
N LEU A 15 -8.39 15.18 42.28
CA LEU A 15 -7.11 15.20 43.01
C LEU A 15 -6.70 13.77 43.38
N LEU A 16 -5.38 13.49 43.35
CA LEU A 16 -4.71 12.24 43.80
C LEU A 16 -4.80 10.99 42.90
N PHE A 17 -4.16 11.02 41.74
CA PHE A 17 -3.28 9.92 41.27
C PHE A 17 -2.07 10.53 40.52
N PRO A 18 -0.86 9.95 40.59
CA PRO A 18 0.31 10.41 39.83
C PRO A 18 0.29 9.90 38.38
N ALA A 19 1.13 10.46 37.52
CA ALA A 19 1.18 10.10 36.10
C ALA A 19 1.72 8.68 35.86
N GLN A 20 1.11 7.98 34.91
CA GLN A 20 1.67 6.83 34.17
C GLN A 20 1.58 7.16 32.67
N GLY A 21 2.21 6.32 31.83
CA GLY A 21 2.45 6.61 30.41
C GLY A 21 1.19 6.91 29.59
N GLY A 22 1.33 7.82 28.62
CA GLY A 22 0.24 8.18 27.71
C GLY A 22 0.05 7.14 26.62
N ILE A 23 -0.86 6.18 26.85
CA ILE A 23 -1.43 5.37 25.77
C ILE A 23 -2.20 6.30 24.84
N MET A 24 -1.86 6.33 23.55
CA MET A 24 -2.67 7.02 22.54
C MET A 24 -3.83 6.11 22.15
N GLU A 25 -4.99 6.32 22.78
CA GLU A 25 -6.25 5.80 22.25
C GLU A 25 -6.48 6.32 20.83
N TRP A 26 -7.03 5.48 19.95
CA TRP A 26 -7.45 5.89 18.60
C TRP A 26 -8.69 6.79 18.70
N GLY A 27 -8.45 8.08 18.96
CA GLY A 27 -9.48 9.09 19.06
C GLY A 27 -10.29 9.19 17.77
N ASN A 28 -11.62 9.35 17.91
CA ASN A 28 -12.51 9.60 16.78
C ASN A 28 -12.23 10.99 16.17
N GLY A 29 -11.23 11.05 15.29
CA GLY A 29 -10.76 12.23 14.59
C GLY A 29 -9.89 11.81 13.39
N THR A 30 -10.27 12.28 12.21
CA THR A 30 -9.61 12.04 10.92
C THR A 30 -8.34 12.90 10.76
N PRO A 31 -7.37 12.55 9.89
CA PRO A 31 -6.79 11.22 9.54
C PRO A 31 -5.38 10.89 10.13
N SER A 32 -4.55 10.12 9.39
CA SER A 32 -3.06 10.17 9.24
C SER A 32 -2.03 9.49 10.19
N THR A 33 -0.72 9.78 9.98
CA THR A 33 0.51 9.01 10.29
C THR A 33 1.76 9.94 10.39
N TYR A 34 3.03 9.54 10.63
CA TYR A 34 3.84 8.30 10.93
C TYR A 34 5.20 8.79 11.51
N LEU A 35 6.28 8.06 11.88
CA LEU A 35 6.92 6.74 11.70
C LEU A 35 7.70 6.41 10.38
N ASP A 36 9.03 6.17 10.31
CA ASP A 36 10.12 7.18 10.40
C ASP A 36 11.56 6.89 9.75
N PRO A 37 12.04 5.73 9.20
CA PRO A 37 13.50 5.29 9.07
C PRO A 37 14.63 5.93 8.16
N ALA A 38 15.97 5.82 8.48
CA ALA A 38 17.14 5.56 7.53
C ALA A 38 18.68 5.67 7.96
N SER A 39 19.45 4.57 7.78
CA SER A 39 20.91 4.41 7.39
C SER A 39 22.00 4.15 8.46
N ASP A 40 23.15 3.47 8.22
CA ASP A 40 23.85 2.91 7.00
C ASP A 40 24.97 1.89 7.44
N SER A 41 25.64 1.01 6.65
CA SER A 41 25.33 -0.05 5.64
C SER A 41 26.59 -0.97 5.48
N ILE A 42 26.57 -2.10 4.71
CA ILE A 42 27.70 -2.75 3.94
C ILE A 42 27.33 -4.13 3.32
N LEU A 43 28.08 -4.62 2.31
CA LEU A 43 27.73 -5.72 1.38
C LEU A 43 28.52 -7.05 1.50
N GLY A 44 27.97 -8.17 0.96
CA GLY A 44 28.72 -8.99 -0.02
C GLY A 44 28.54 -10.52 -0.14
N VAL A 45 28.59 -11.00 -1.41
CA VAL A 45 28.99 -12.35 -1.93
C VAL A 45 27.90 -13.44 -2.12
N CYS A 46 28.02 -14.20 -3.24
CA CYS A 46 27.00 -15.12 -3.79
C CYS A 46 27.51 -16.58 -3.90
N HIS A 47 26.60 -17.59 -4.01
CA HIS A 47 26.52 -18.49 -5.19
C HIS A 47 25.47 -19.64 -5.15
N ARG A 48 24.83 -19.85 -6.32
CA ARG A 48 24.27 -21.11 -6.90
C ARG A 48 23.01 -21.79 -6.27
N ALA A 49 21.96 -21.79 -7.08
CA ALA A 49 21.36 -23.03 -7.59
C ALA A 49 21.11 -22.87 -9.11
N GLU A 50 21.12 -23.95 -9.89
CA GLU A 50 20.83 -23.93 -11.34
C GLU A 50 19.65 -24.86 -11.64
N GLY A 51 18.82 -24.52 -12.64
CA GLY A 51 18.14 -25.55 -13.43
C GLY A 51 16.61 -25.58 -13.46
N LEU A 52 15.96 -24.51 -13.93
CA LEU A 52 14.69 -24.62 -14.67
C LEU A 52 14.68 -23.60 -15.82
N HIS A 53 14.34 -24.06 -17.03
CA HIS A 53 14.36 -23.25 -18.25
C HIS A 53 12.94 -22.80 -18.62
N LEU A 54 12.70 -21.49 -18.49
CA LEU A 54 11.85 -20.73 -19.41
C LEU A 54 12.69 -19.57 -19.97
N SER A 55 12.30 -19.03 -21.13
CA SER A 55 13.17 -18.24 -22.01
C SER A 55 12.72 -16.79 -22.13
N GLN A 56 13.68 -15.85 -22.05
CA GLN A 56 13.54 -14.40 -22.29
C GLN A 56 12.64 -13.70 -21.25
N THR A 57 13.07 -12.73 -20.44
CA THR A 57 14.38 -12.04 -20.34
C THR A 57 14.88 -11.39 -21.62
N GLU A 58 14.00 -10.62 -22.28
CA GLU A 58 14.44 -9.52 -23.14
C GLU A 58 14.54 -8.23 -22.31
N GLU A 59 15.79 -7.85 -22.05
CA GLU A 59 16.32 -6.48 -21.88
C GLU A 59 15.37 -5.39 -21.34
N TRP A 60 15.20 -5.33 -20.01
CA TRP A 60 14.88 -4.09 -19.26
C TRP A 60 16.09 -3.11 -19.25
N THR A 61 16.70 -2.94 -20.42
CA THR A 61 17.85 -2.06 -20.68
C THR A 61 17.63 -1.33 -22.00
N GLN A 62 16.49 -0.65 -22.12
CA GLN A 62 16.52 0.62 -22.85
C GLN A 62 17.49 1.55 -22.13
N ASP A 63 18.39 2.19 -22.88
CA ASP A 63 19.31 3.19 -22.36
C ASP A 63 18.53 4.47 -21.99
N TRP A 64 17.87 4.48 -20.82
CA TRP A 64 17.48 5.73 -20.16
C TRP A 64 18.76 6.42 -19.71
N THR A 65 19.38 7.17 -20.62
CA THR A 65 20.49 8.05 -20.29
C THR A 65 19.93 9.17 -19.40
N PRO A 66 20.38 9.30 -18.14
CA PRO A 66 19.85 10.34 -17.27
C PRO A 66 20.07 11.71 -17.90
N SER A 67 18.99 12.47 -18.08
CA SER A 67 19.11 13.89 -18.35
C SER A 67 19.84 14.55 -17.17
N THR A 68 20.65 15.55 -17.51
CA THR A 68 21.61 16.22 -16.63
C THR A 68 21.08 16.54 -15.22
N SER A 69 21.56 15.80 -14.22
CA SER A 69 21.53 16.11 -12.78
C SER A 69 20.17 16.55 -12.22
N ILE A 70 19.51 15.67 -11.45
CA ILE A 70 18.29 15.97 -10.69
C ILE A 70 18.41 17.34 -10.00
N GLN A 71 17.56 18.27 -10.41
CA GLN A 71 17.22 19.49 -9.66
C GLN A 71 15.99 19.17 -8.81
N CYS A 72 15.77 19.84 -7.69
CA CYS A 72 14.63 19.53 -6.81
C CYS A 72 13.31 20.21 -7.20
N ALA A 73 13.35 21.21 -8.08
CA ALA A 73 12.21 21.76 -8.78
C ALA A 73 12.69 22.37 -10.11
N PRO A 74 12.80 21.58 -11.20
CA PRO A 74 13.04 22.12 -12.53
C PRO A 74 11.83 22.97 -12.98
N LYS A 75 12.08 24.05 -13.72
CA LYS A 75 10.99 24.79 -14.37
C LYS A 75 10.32 23.91 -15.43
N LEU A 76 8.99 23.90 -15.44
CA LEU A 76 8.20 23.14 -16.41
C LEU A 76 8.50 23.57 -17.86
N PRO A 77 8.62 22.61 -18.80
CA PRO A 77 8.63 22.91 -20.22
C PRO A 77 7.25 23.44 -20.66
N GLY A 78 7.22 24.24 -21.74
CA GLY A 78 5.97 24.50 -22.47
C GLY A 78 5.50 23.27 -23.25
N ALA A 79 4.28 23.28 -23.78
CA ALA A 79 3.68 22.15 -24.48
C ALA A 79 3.20 22.49 -25.90
N LEU A 80 3.22 21.49 -26.80
CA LEU A 80 2.55 21.52 -28.09
C LEU A 80 1.55 20.36 -28.15
N VAL A 81 0.28 20.69 -28.38
CA VAL A 81 -0.80 19.73 -28.62
C VAL A 81 -1.27 19.85 -30.05
N LEU A 82 -1.17 18.75 -30.79
CA LEU A 82 -1.60 18.65 -32.19
C LEU A 82 -2.88 17.82 -32.29
N THR A 83 -3.94 18.37 -32.90
CA THR A 83 -5.21 17.65 -33.10
C THR A 83 -5.58 17.55 -34.57
N LEU A 84 -6.27 16.47 -34.94
CA LEU A 84 -6.87 16.29 -36.26
C LEU A 84 -8.35 15.97 -36.13
N ASP A 85 -9.16 16.61 -36.97
CA ASP A 85 -10.63 16.69 -36.86
C ASP A 85 -11.30 16.06 -38.10
N ASP A 86 -12.51 15.49 -37.91
CA ASP A 86 -13.35 14.75 -38.87
C ASP A 86 -12.85 13.35 -39.31
N GLN A 87 -13.67 12.30 -39.10
CA GLN A 87 -13.35 10.92 -39.48
C GLN A 87 -13.09 10.75 -40.98
N SER A 88 -13.71 11.61 -41.81
CA SER A 88 -13.58 11.57 -43.26
C SER A 88 -12.15 11.85 -43.77
N HIS A 89 -11.21 12.15 -42.86
CA HIS A 89 -9.80 12.38 -43.14
C HIS A 89 -8.86 11.31 -42.53
N LEU A 90 -9.39 10.36 -41.75
CA LEU A 90 -8.66 9.23 -41.15
C LEU A 90 -7.78 8.45 -42.15
N PRO A 91 -8.20 8.16 -43.41
CA PRO A 91 -7.31 7.53 -44.39
C PRO A 91 -6.06 8.37 -44.71
N SER A 92 -6.18 9.71 -44.72
CA SER A 92 -5.04 10.60 -44.93
C SER A 92 -4.10 10.65 -43.72
N TRP A 93 -4.61 10.41 -42.52
CA TRP A 93 -3.79 10.29 -41.31
C TRP A 93 -3.05 8.95 -41.31
N TRP A 94 -3.74 7.86 -41.69
CA TRP A 94 -3.16 6.53 -41.82
C TRP A 94 -2.00 6.48 -42.83
N ASP A 95 -2.19 7.09 -44.01
CA ASP A 95 -1.14 7.20 -45.04
C ASP A 95 0.12 7.98 -44.55
N ASN A 96 -0.03 8.83 -43.51
CA ASN A 96 1.06 9.60 -42.91
C ASN A 96 1.57 9.04 -41.57
N ARG A 97 0.95 7.99 -40.99
CA ARG A 97 1.23 7.43 -39.66
C ARG A 97 2.73 7.23 -39.36
N MET A 98 3.48 6.71 -40.33
CA MET A 98 4.92 6.44 -40.15
C MET A 98 5.76 7.72 -39.96
N LEU A 99 5.33 8.87 -40.50
CA LEU A 99 6.01 10.16 -40.29
C LEU A 99 5.83 10.65 -38.85
N PHE A 100 4.70 10.36 -38.21
CA PHE A 100 4.48 10.72 -36.82
C PHE A 100 5.46 9.95 -35.91
N ILE A 101 5.59 8.65 -36.16
CA ILE A 101 6.52 7.75 -35.46
C ILE A 101 7.99 8.18 -35.70
N GLU A 102 8.37 8.51 -36.94
CA GLU A 102 9.73 8.96 -37.27
C GLU A 102 10.12 10.29 -36.59
N HIS A 103 9.14 11.15 -36.28
CA HIS A 103 9.36 12.47 -35.68
C HIS A 103 8.92 12.61 -34.22
N GLY A 104 8.42 11.55 -33.58
CA GLY A 104 7.94 11.58 -32.19
C GLY A 104 6.70 12.46 -31.99
N ILE A 105 5.82 12.50 -32.99
CA ILE A 105 4.58 13.29 -32.98
C ILE A 105 3.45 12.46 -32.35
N ARG A 106 2.97 12.89 -31.19
CA ARG A 106 1.69 12.44 -30.62
C ARG A 106 0.58 13.38 -31.12
N LEU A 107 -0.64 12.86 -31.22
CA LEU A 107 -1.81 13.55 -31.77
C LEU A 107 -3.04 13.25 -30.92
N THR A 108 -4.03 14.13 -30.96
CA THR A 108 -5.42 13.81 -30.63
C THR A 108 -6.24 13.70 -31.91
N LEU A 109 -6.83 12.54 -32.16
CA LEU A 109 -7.70 12.29 -33.31
C LEU A 109 -9.16 12.43 -32.86
N PHE A 110 -9.79 13.55 -33.21
CA PHE A 110 -11.21 13.77 -32.93
C PHE A 110 -12.06 13.13 -34.03
N ILE A 111 -12.76 12.07 -33.65
CA ILE A 111 -13.59 11.26 -34.52
C ILE A 111 -15.05 11.69 -34.37
N ASP A 112 -15.71 11.84 -35.50
CA ASP A 112 -17.12 12.18 -35.63
C ASP A 112 -17.82 11.12 -36.48
N ARG A 113 -19.16 11.10 -36.51
CA ARG A 113 -19.93 10.19 -37.40
C ARG A 113 -19.43 8.74 -37.36
N ALA A 114 -19.04 8.21 -36.18
CA ALA A 114 -18.33 6.94 -36.02
C ALA A 114 -19.11 5.72 -36.57
N TRP A 115 -20.43 5.83 -36.71
CA TRP A 115 -21.29 4.86 -37.39
C TRP A 115 -21.01 4.70 -38.90
N HIS A 116 -20.17 5.56 -39.50
CA HIS A 116 -19.66 5.41 -40.86
C HIS A 116 -18.37 4.56 -40.95
N LEU A 117 -17.64 4.37 -39.85
CA LEU A 117 -16.36 3.64 -39.84
C LEU A 117 -16.55 2.15 -40.10
N ASN A 118 -15.69 1.56 -40.93
CA ASN A 118 -15.64 0.12 -41.16
C ASN A 118 -14.62 -0.59 -40.26
N ASP A 119 -14.71 -1.92 -40.16
CA ASP A 119 -13.83 -2.78 -39.34
C ASP A 119 -12.32 -2.47 -39.49
N THR A 120 -11.87 -2.07 -40.68
CA THR A 120 -10.47 -1.70 -40.96
C THR A 120 -10.09 -0.36 -40.33
N GLU A 121 -10.99 0.62 -40.36
CA GLU A 121 -10.77 1.96 -39.82
C GLU A 121 -10.82 1.95 -38.29
N TRP A 122 -11.67 1.11 -37.69
CA TRP A 122 -11.66 0.86 -36.24
C TRP A 122 -10.34 0.22 -35.77
N GLU A 123 -9.77 -0.71 -36.55
CA GLU A 123 -8.46 -1.29 -36.22
C GLU A 123 -7.32 -0.27 -36.39
N TRP A 124 -7.41 0.66 -37.35
CA TRP A 124 -6.47 1.77 -37.48
C TRP A 124 -6.47 2.68 -36.25
N LEU A 125 -7.64 2.98 -35.67
CA LEU A 125 -7.74 3.78 -34.43
C LEU A 125 -7.05 3.07 -33.25
N LYS A 126 -7.17 1.74 -33.12
CA LYS A 126 -6.43 0.98 -32.09
C LYS A 126 -4.93 1.03 -32.33
N THR A 127 -4.49 0.88 -33.58
CA THR A 127 -3.06 0.98 -33.91
C THR A 127 -2.51 2.37 -33.57
N PHE A 128 -3.28 3.45 -33.78
CA PHE A 128 -2.90 4.80 -33.36
C PHE A 128 -2.85 4.93 -31.82
N GLU A 129 -3.76 4.30 -31.08
CA GLU A 129 -3.71 4.24 -29.61
C GLU A 129 -2.47 3.46 -29.11
N GLU A 130 -2.12 2.35 -29.77
CA GLU A 130 -0.89 1.58 -29.52
C GLU A 130 0.41 2.38 -29.80
N ASP A 131 0.37 3.36 -30.71
CA ASP A 131 1.48 4.31 -30.95
C ASP A 131 1.51 5.47 -29.93
N GLY A 132 0.53 5.56 -29.02
CA GLY A 132 0.43 6.63 -28.02
C GLY A 132 -0.25 7.92 -28.51
N HIS A 133 -1.06 7.86 -29.58
CA HIS A 133 -2.01 8.92 -29.93
C HIS A 133 -3.30 8.79 -29.10
N GLU A 134 -3.97 9.91 -28.82
CA GLU A 134 -5.30 9.93 -28.18
C GLU A 134 -6.41 9.78 -29.23
N ILE A 135 -7.39 8.91 -28.96
CA ILE A 135 -8.64 8.82 -29.71
C ILE A 135 -9.73 9.56 -28.93
N ALA A 136 -10.29 10.62 -29.52
CA ALA A 136 -11.24 11.53 -28.89
C ALA A 136 -12.47 11.75 -29.78
N VAL A 137 -13.50 12.48 -29.30
CA VAL A 137 -14.81 12.54 -29.99
C VAL A 137 -15.33 13.94 -30.35
N HIS A 138 -16.05 13.98 -31.46
CA HIS A 138 -16.98 15.03 -31.85
C HIS A 138 -18.42 14.55 -31.57
N THR A 139 -19.39 14.90 -32.43
CA THR A 139 -20.77 14.41 -32.38
C THR A 139 -21.10 13.41 -33.48
N LYS A 140 -22.10 12.58 -33.20
CA LYS A 140 -22.68 11.58 -34.09
C LYS A 140 -23.01 12.03 -35.52
N ASP A 141 -23.49 13.25 -35.73
CA ASP A 141 -23.88 13.76 -37.05
C ASP A 141 -23.10 15.03 -37.45
N HIS A 142 -21.99 15.34 -36.75
CA HIS A 142 -21.24 16.60 -36.85
C HIS A 142 -22.13 17.85 -36.59
N ALA A 143 -23.13 17.70 -35.72
CA ALA A 143 -24.07 18.76 -35.37
C ALA A 143 -23.42 19.85 -34.51
N SER A 144 -23.64 21.12 -34.87
CA SER A 144 -23.18 22.27 -34.09
C SER A 144 -24.09 22.53 -32.89
N VAL A 145 -23.53 22.59 -31.67
CA VAL A 145 -24.31 22.86 -30.44
C VAL A 145 -25.03 24.20 -30.49
N THR A 146 -24.43 25.24 -31.09
CA THR A 146 -25.08 26.55 -31.17
C THR A 146 -26.26 26.54 -32.14
N GLU A 147 -26.18 25.78 -33.23
CA GLU A 147 -27.30 25.65 -34.18
C GLU A 147 -28.44 24.80 -33.60
N HIS A 148 -28.11 23.78 -32.80
CA HIS A 148 -29.07 22.97 -32.07
C HIS A 148 -29.86 23.84 -31.06
N LEU A 149 -29.16 24.63 -30.25
CA LEU A 149 -29.77 25.55 -29.28
C LEU A 149 -30.56 26.70 -29.98
N ASP A 150 -30.02 27.30 -31.05
CA ASP A 150 -30.71 28.33 -31.84
C ASP A 150 -31.99 27.80 -32.53
N SER A 151 -32.08 26.49 -32.79
CA SER A 151 -33.31 25.86 -33.29
C SER A 151 -34.42 25.73 -32.24
N GLY A 152 -34.08 25.88 -30.95
CA GLY A 152 -34.99 25.76 -29.82
C GLY A 152 -35.03 24.37 -29.15
N GLN A 153 -34.05 23.50 -29.42
CA GLN A 153 -33.81 22.27 -28.65
C GLN A 153 -32.99 22.57 -27.37
N THR A 154 -33.01 21.68 -26.37
CA THR A 154 -32.23 21.85 -25.12
C THR A 154 -30.85 21.18 -25.19
N MET A 155 -29.98 21.51 -24.22
CA MET A 155 -28.68 20.84 -24.10
C MET A 155 -28.82 19.34 -23.78
N ASP A 156 -29.83 18.95 -22.99
CA ASP A 156 -30.17 17.54 -22.74
C ASP A 156 -30.48 16.80 -24.05
N GLN A 157 -31.23 17.43 -24.96
CA GLN A 157 -31.51 16.87 -26.29
C GLN A 157 -30.25 16.74 -27.14
N TYR A 158 -29.31 17.68 -27.05
CA TYR A 158 -28.02 17.57 -27.74
C TYR A 158 -27.22 16.37 -27.20
N ILE A 159 -27.21 16.17 -25.88
CA ILE A 159 -26.54 15.05 -25.23
C ILE A 159 -27.17 13.70 -25.65
N ASP A 160 -28.50 13.58 -25.54
CA ASP A 160 -29.26 12.38 -25.91
C ASP A 160 -29.22 12.06 -27.42
N GLU A 161 -29.24 13.07 -28.29
CA GLU A 161 -29.32 12.89 -29.75
C GLU A 161 -27.92 12.75 -30.41
N GLN A 162 -26.87 13.35 -29.84
CA GLN A 162 -25.56 13.55 -30.50
C GLN A 162 -24.31 13.10 -29.71
N ILE A 163 -24.36 13.02 -28.38
CA ILE A 163 -23.19 12.68 -27.55
C ILE A 163 -23.26 11.22 -27.09
N LEU A 164 -24.27 10.85 -26.30
CA LEU A 164 -24.40 9.49 -25.75
C LEU A 164 -24.45 8.39 -26.83
N PRO A 165 -25.14 8.56 -27.98
CA PRO A 165 -25.16 7.54 -29.03
C PRO A 165 -23.86 7.45 -29.84
N GLU A 166 -22.96 8.43 -29.74
CA GLU A 166 -21.62 8.35 -30.32
C GLU A 166 -20.69 7.62 -29.33
N LEU A 167 -20.70 8.01 -28.05
CA LEU A 167 -19.97 7.32 -26.98
C LEU A 167 -20.32 5.83 -26.89
N GLU A 168 -21.59 5.46 -27.10
CA GLU A 168 -22.00 4.05 -27.18
C GLU A 168 -21.23 3.29 -28.27
N LEU A 169 -20.88 3.90 -29.41
CA LEU A 169 -20.10 3.26 -30.47
C LEU A 169 -18.63 3.07 -30.05
N PHE A 170 -18.02 4.05 -29.39
CA PHE A 170 -16.64 3.95 -28.87
C PHE A 170 -16.51 2.88 -27.79
N HIS A 171 -17.40 2.89 -26.79
CA HIS A 171 -17.41 1.89 -25.72
C HIS A 171 -17.61 0.46 -26.25
N ASN A 172 -18.42 0.27 -27.30
CA ASN A 172 -18.60 -1.03 -27.95
C ASN A 172 -17.38 -1.52 -28.74
N GLN A 173 -16.39 -0.65 -29.02
CA GLN A 173 -15.13 -1.00 -29.70
C GLN A 173 -13.92 -1.06 -28.74
N GLY A 174 -14.10 -0.64 -27.48
CA GLY A 174 -13.09 -0.66 -26.42
C GLY A 174 -12.45 0.70 -26.09
N PHE A 175 -12.88 1.78 -26.74
CA PHE A 175 -12.37 3.13 -26.50
C PHE A 175 -13.21 3.87 -25.45
N TYR A 176 -12.56 4.67 -24.60
CA TYR A 176 -13.19 5.45 -23.52
C TYR A 176 -12.74 6.92 -23.59
N PRO A 177 -13.24 7.69 -24.58
CA PRO A 177 -12.71 9.01 -24.92
C PRO A 177 -13.08 10.08 -23.89
N THR A 178 -12.06 10.64 -23.22
CA THR A 178 -12.18 11.67 -22.18
C THR A 178 -12.19 13.10 -22.69
N ALA A 179 -11.76 13.35 -23.94
CA ALA A 179 -11.79 14.67 -24.58
C ALA A 179 -12.89 14.80 -25.65
N PHE A 180 -13.47 16.00 -25.75
CA PHE A 180 -14.45 16.36 -26.78
C PHE A 180 -14.06 17.63 -27.55
N ALA A 181 -14.42 17.69 -28.84
CA ALA A 181 -14.28 18.89 -29.66
C ALA A 181 -15.59 19.33 -30.31
N TYR A 182 -15.94 20.61 -30.17
CA TYR A 182 -17.17 21.16 -30.76
C TYR A 182 -17.06 21.20 -32.30
N PRO A 183 -18.01 20.60 -33.06
CA PRO A 183 -18.10 20.78 -34.50
C PRO A 183 -18.16 22.26 -34.89
N ASN A 184 -17.32 22.67 -35.85
CA ASN A 184 -17.07 24.07 -36.24
C ASN A 184 -16.45 24.95 -35.12
N GLY A 185 -16.15 24.40 -33.94
CA GLY A 185 -15.57 25.10 -32.79
C GLY A 185 -16.50 26.03 -32.03
N HIS A 186 -17.79 26.07 -32.35
CA HIS A 186 -18.77 26.95 -31.72
C HIS A 186 -19.24 26.38 -30.37
N ARG A 187 -19.24 27.22 -29.33
CA ARG A 187 -19.56 26.84 -27.94
C ARG A 187 -20.07 28.03 -27.12
N THR A 188 -20.76 27.74 -26.03
CA THR A 188 -21.23 28.70 -25.01
C THR A 188 -20.85 28.19 -23.61
N SER A 189 -20.84 29.05 -22.58
CA SER A 189 -20.59 28.60 -21.21
C SER A 189 -21.65 27.61 -20.67
N GLU A 190 -22.82 27.53 -21.31
CA GLU A 190 -23.86 26.54 -21.03
C GLU A 190 -23.51 25.18 -21.66
N SER A 191 -23.05 25.15 -22.92
CA SER A 191 -22.57 23.92 -23.54
C SER A 191 -21.24 23.43 -22.94
N ASP A 192 -20.39 24.36 -22.47
CA ASP A 192 -19.13 24.04 -21.78
C ASP A 192 -19.44 23.28 -20.48
N ALA A 193 -20.29 23.86 -19.62
CA ALA A 193 -20.64 23.25 -18.33
C ALA A 193 -21.30 21.88 -18.49
N ALA A 194 -22.25 21.73 -19.42
CA ALA A 194 -22.99 20.49 -19.60
C ALA A 194 -22.16 19.36 -20.26
N LEU A 195 -21.16 19.67 -21.10
CA LEU A 195 -20.25 18.65 -21.63
C LEU A 195 -19.12 18.32 -20.66
N LEU A 196 -18.75 19.21 -19.74
CA LEU A 196 -17.79 18.93 -18.66
C LEU A 196 -18.37 18.07 -17.51
N GLU A 197 -19.66 17.73 -17.56
CA GLU A 197 -20.23 16.63 -16.77
C GLU A 197 -20.02 15.24 -17.43
N ILE A 198 -19.48 15.20 -18.65
CA ILE A 198 -19.29 13.97 -19.47
C ILE A 198 -17.82 13.77 -19.87
N PHE A 199 -17.10 14.86 -20.16
CA PHE A 199 -15.72 14.89 -20.65
C PHE A 199 -14.82 15.65 -19.67
N GLU A 200 -13.56 15.24 -19.56
CA GLU A 200 -12.58 15.94 -18.72
C GLU A 200 -12.16 17.29 -19.30
N ILE A 201 -12.24 17.44 -20.63
CA ILE A 201 -11.81 18.64 -21.36
C ILE A 201 -12.56 18.81 -22.68
N VAL A 202 -12.90 20.06 -23.01
CA VAL A 202 -13.62 20.43 -24.24
C VAL A 202 -12.86 21.48 -25.06
N ARG A 203 -12.71 21.24 -26.37
CA ARG A 203 -11.99 22.12 -27.30
C ARG A 203 -12.93 22.84 -28.28
N GLY A 204 -12.83 24.17 -28.33
CA GLY A 204 -13.35 25.01 -29.42
C GLY A 204 -12.25 25.49 -30.37
N THR A 205 -12.56 26.41 -31.29
CA THR A 205 -11.56 27.02 -32.20
C THR A 205 -11.38 28.52 -31.92
N ASN A 206 -10.19 29.06 -32.20
CA ASN A 206 -9.81 30.42 -31.78
C ASN A 206 -9.86 31.48 -32.90
N ARG A 207 -10.44 31.19 -34.09
CA ARG A 207 -10.59 32.16 -35.20
C ARG A 207 -11.92 32.06 -35.96
N TRP A 208 -12.78 33.06 -35.77
CA TRP A 208 -13.84 33.43 -36.74
C TRP A 208 -13.27 34.44 -37.75
N HIS A 209 -13.73 34.44 -39.02
CA HIS A 209 -13.17 35.28 -40.07
C HIS A 209 -13.05 36.77 -39.69
N GLY A 210 -11.84 37.33 -39.77
CA GLY A 210 -11.60 38.76 -39.98
C GLY A 210 -11.01 39.59 -38.84
N ASN A 211 -10.75 39.03 -37.65
CA ASN A 211 -10.17 39.80 -36.54
C ASN A 211 -8.71 39.38 -36.21
N LYS A 212 -7.75 40.30 -36.40
CA LYS A 212 -6.31 40.07 -36.15
C LYS A 212 -5.90 40.36 -34.69
N ASN A 213 -6.59 39.74 -33.73
CA ASN A 213 -6.11 39.74 -32.34
C ASN A 213 -5.15 38.57 -32.15
N MET A 214 -3.99 38.85 -31.55
CA MET A 214 -3.06 37.82 -31.05
C MET A 214 -3.75 36.98 -29.96
N PRO A 215 -3.36 35.71 -29.79
CA PRO A 215 -4.24 34.70 -29.22
C PRO A 215 -4.32 34.71 -27.70
N ASP A 216 -5.46 34.16 -27.25
CA ASP A 216 -5.74 33.73 -25.88
C ASP A 216 -4.89 32.50 -25.56
N LEU A 217 -3.60 32.71 -25.26
CA LEU A 217 -2.65 31.69 -24.80
C LEU A 217 -3.04 31.26 -23.37
N SER A 218 -4.00 30.34 -23.28
CA SER A 218 -4.52 29.77 -22.03
C SER A 218 -3.38 29.39 -21.08
N GLY A 219 -3.48 29.82 -19.81
CA GLY A 219 -2.63 29.29 -18.75
C GLY A 219 -2.84 27.79 -18.67
N MET A 220 -1.73 27.03 -18.53
CA MET A 220 -1.65 25.68 -19.07
C MET A 220 -2.70 24.71 -18.48
N TYR A 221 -3.20 25.00 -17.27
CA TYR A 221 -4.20 24.19 -16.54
C TYR A 221 -5.37 25.02 -15.99
N ASP A 222 -5.60 26.23 -16.50
CA ASP A 222 -6.55 27.20 -15.92
C ASP A 222 -8.02 26.95 -16.34
N SER A 223 -8.26 26.08 -17.32
CA SER A 223 -9.60 25.76 -17.79
C SER A 223 -9.67 24.45 -18.56
N GLN A 224 -10.64 23.60 -18.19
CA GLN A 224 -11.06 22.44 -18.97
C GLN A 224 -11.79 22.81 -20.29
N ALA A 225 -11.92 24.09 -20.63
CA ALA A 225 -12.68 24.56 -21.79
C ALA A 225 -11.81 25.41 -22.74
N ILE A 226 -10.91 24.75 -23.47
CA ILE A 226 -9.81 25.31 -24.25
C ILE A 226 -10.17 25.68 -25.71
N LYS A 227 -9.24 26.29 -26.45
CA LYS A 227 -9.40 26.66 -27.88
C LYS A 227 -8.15 26.32 -28.69
N GLY A 228 -8.33 25.60 -29.80
CA GLY A 228 -7.26 25.28 -30.74
C GLY A 228 -7.03 26.36 -31.81
N HIS A 229 -5.84 26.31 -32.42
CA HIS A 229 -5.38 27.15 -33.53
C HIS A 229 -5.19 26.36 -34.83
N SER A 230 -5.77 26.80 -35.95
CA SER A 230 -5.75 26.00 -37.18
C SER A 230 -4.32 25.79 -37.72
N THR A 231 -4.01 24.57 -38.16
CA THR A 231 -2.84 24.23 -39.00
C THR A 231 -3.19 24.21 -40.50
N ASP A 232 -4.44 24.46 -40.89
CA ASP A 232 -4.84 24.36 -42.29
C ASP A 232 -4.38 25.55 -43.13
N ARG A 233 -3.95 25.28 -44.37
CA ARG A 233 -3.29 26.23 -45.28
C ARG A 233 -4.14 27.44 -45.64
N GLU A 234 -5.47 27.37 -45.53
CA GLU A 234 -6.36 28.54 -45.68
C GLU A 234 -5.95 29.72 -44.77
N TYR A 235 -5.30 29.44 -43.64
CA TYR A 235 -5.00 30.43 -42.60
C TYR A 235 -3.53 30.88 -42.52
N ASP A 236 -2.65 30.36 -43.39
CA ASP A 236 -1.19 30.62 -43.42
C ASP A 236 -0.53 30.57 -42.02
N PRO A 237 -0.68 29.45 -41.26
CA PRO A 237 -0.59 29.50 -39.80
C PRO A 237 0.82 29.27 -39.22
N VAL A 238 1.72 28.62 -39.96
CA VAL A 238 3.00 28.10 -39.42
C VAL A 238 3.82 29.20 -38.74
N HIS A 239 3.95 30.38 -39.37
CA HIS A 239 4.74 31.47 -38.80
C HIS A 239 4.06 32.10 -37.56
N ASP A 240 2.73 32.20 -37.53
CA ASP A 240 2.02 32.63 -36.30
C ASP A 240 2.27 31.62 -35.16
N LEU A 241 2.21 30.32 -35.46
CA LEU A 241 2.39 29.23 -34.50
C LEU A 241 3.83 29.09 -33.98
N GLU A 242 4.86 29.27 -34.81
CA GLU A 242 6.26 29.25 -34.33
C GLU A 242 6.54 30.38 -33.32
N ASN A 243 6.02 31.60 -33.57
CA ASN A 243 6.11 32.70 -32.61
C ASN A 243 5.33 32.41 -31.31
N MET A 244 4.23 31.64 -31.38
CA MET A 244 3.52 31.18 -30.18
C MET A 244 4.32 30.15 -29.40
N LEU A 245 4.97 29.19 -30.06
CA LEU A 245 5.82 28.19 -29.42
C LEU A 245 7.00 28.85 -28.68
N GLU A 246 7.68 29.83 -29.29
CA GLU A 246 8.77 30.55 -28.62
C GLU A 246 8.33 31.25 -27.33
N ALA A 247 7.11 31.81 -27.28
CA ALA A 247 6.56 32.42 -26.08
C ALA A 247 6.08 31.38 -25.06
N ALA A 248 5.41 30.33 -25.52
CA ALA A 248 4.88 29.24 -24.69
C ALA A 248 6.00 28.46 -23.98
N ALA A 249 7.14 28.26 -24.63
CA ALA A 249 8.35 27.67 -24.03
C ALA A 249 8.94 28.52 -22.89
N GLN A 250 8.90 29.85 -23.01
CA GLN A 250 9.41 30.76 -21.97
C GLN A 250 8.50 30.80 -20.73
N ASP A 251 7.19 30.72 -20.96
CA ASP A 251 6.16 30.90 -19.93
C ASP A 251 5.63 29.59 -19.33
N GLY A 252 6.05 28.41 -19.81
CA GLY A 252 5.50 27.12 -19.37
C GLY A 252 4.02 26.96 -19.74
N ARG A 253 3.68 27.22 -21.01
CA ARG A 253 2.30 27.19 -21.53
C ARG A 253 2.14 26.27 -22.75
N ALA A 254 0.88 25.91 -23.05
CA ALA A 254 0.53 25.05 -24.16
C ALA A 254 0.14 25.84 -25.42
N VAL A 255 0.57 25.34 -26.58
CA VAL A 255 0.03 25.72 -27.89
C VAL A 255 -0.83 24.57 -28.39
N VAL A 256 -2.15 24.78 -28.40
CA VAL A 256 -3.13 23.79 -28.88
C VAL A 256 -3.49 24.12 -30.32
N THR A 257 -3.42 23.15 -31.22
CA THR A 257 -3.78 23.34 -32.63
C THR A 257 -5.09 22.64 -33.02
N TYR A 258 -5.44 22.66 -34.31
CA TYR A 258 -6.33 21.71 -34.97
C TYR A 258 -6.10 21.72 -36.48
N GLY A 259 -6.11 20.55 -37.12
CA GLY A 259 -6.04 20.39 -38.57
C GLY A 259 -7.09 19.41 -39.07
N HIS A 260 -7.22 19.29 -40.39
CA HIS A 260 -8.18 18.38 -41.01
C HIS A 260 -7.45 17.32 -41.84
N ARG A 261 -7.35 17.49 -43.17
CA ARG A 261 -6.76 16.49 -44.06
C ARG A 261 -5.26 16.66 -44.23
N LEU A 262 -4.50 15.57 -44.10
CA LEU A 262 -3.05 15.59 -44.34
C LEU A 262 -2.73 15.27 -45.79
N THR A 263 -2.24 16.26 -46.54
CA THR A 263 -1.88 16.11 -47.95
C THR A 263 -0.93 17.20 -48.41
N ALA A 264 -0.17 16.92 -49.46
CA ALA A 264 0.70 17.87 -50.16
C ALA A 264 0.00 18.65 -51.32
N GLU A 265 -1.26 18.32 -51.64
CA GLU A 265 -1.97 18.85 -52.82
C GLU A 265 -2.33 20.35 -52.74
N GLU A 266 -2.38 21.03 -53.90
CA GLU A 266 -2.62 22.48 -54.04
C GLU A 266 -4.01 22.99 -53.55
N ASN A 267 -4.87 22.14 -52.99
CA ASN A 267 -6.14 22.58 -52.39
C ASN A 267 -5.88 23.08 -50.95
N PRO A 268 -6.14 24.35 -50.60
CA PRO A 268 -5.87 24.89 -49.25
C PRO A 268 -7.02 24.68 -48.25
N PHE A 269 -8.16 24.13 -48.69
CA PHE A 269 -9.40 24.11 -47.90
C PHE A 269 -9.51 22.81 -47.07
N HIS A 270 -9.51 22.94 -45.74
CA HIS A 270 -9.41 21.84 -44.76
C HIS A 270 -8.22 20.90 -45.03
N THR A 271 -7.05 21.49 -45.32
CA THR A 271 -5.80 20.75 -45.56
C THR A 271 -4.64 21.31 -44.74
N THR A 272 -3.96 20.43 -44.03
CA THR A 272 -2.70 20.68 -43.33
C THR A 272 -1.57 19.99 -44.11
N GLU A 273 -0.44 20.66 -44.30
CA GLU A 273 0.77 20.05 -44.92
C GLU A 273 1.45 19.12 -43.89
N PRO A 274 1.82 17.88 -44.24
CA PRO A 274 2.56 17.01 -43.32
C PRO A 274 3.88 17.64 -42.84
N ASP A 275 4.59 18.34 -43.75
CA ASP A 275 5.83 19.06 -43.43
C ASP A 275 5.62 20.21 -42.42
N ASP A 276 4.42 20.83 -42.38
CA ASP A 276 4.11 21.88 -41.40
C ASP A 276 3.99 21.30 -39.97
N LEU A 277 3.35 20.13 -39.82
CA LEU A 277 3.29 19.44 -38.51
C LEU A 277 4.68 19.00 -38.05
N ILE A 278 5.50 18.50 -38.98
CA ILE A 278 6.90 18.12 -38.71
C ILE A 278 7.71 19.36 -38.31
N GLN A 279 7.54 20.51 -38.98
CA GLN A 279 8.20 21.76 -38.62
C GLN A 279 7.79 22.25 -37.22
N LEU A 280 6.50 22.19 -36.87
CA LEU A 280 6.01 22.57 -35.55
C LEU A 280 6.59 21.66 -34.45
N ALA A 281 6.58 20.34 -34.65
CA ALA A 281 7.17 19.39 -33.72
C ALA A 281 8.70 19.58 -33.56
N LEU A 282 9.43 19.75 -34.67
CA LEU A 282 10.88 20.03 -34.66
C LEU A 282 11.23 21.42 -34.10
N THR A 283 10.29 22.37 -34.06
CA THR A 283 10.45 23.66 -33.37
C THR A 283 10.14 23.53 -31.88
N ALA A 284 9.09 22.81 -31.49
CA ALA A 284 8.78 22.48 -30.09
C ALA A 284 9.93 21.70 -29.40
N GLN A 285 10.41 20.62 -30.02
CA GLN A 285 11.54 19.83 -29.53
C GLN A 285 12.83 20.68 -29.37
N ARG A 286 13.09 21.60 -30.31
CA ARG A 286 14.25 22.53 -30.25
C ARG A 286 14.14 23.54 -29.11
N LEU A 287 12.91 23.90 -28.73
CA LEU A 287 12.61 24.78 -27.60
C LEU A 287 12.56 24.02 -26.25
N GLY A 288 12.73 22.69 -26.26
CA GLY A 288 12.59 21.86 -25.06
C GLY A 288 11.14 21.70 -24.59
N MET A 289 10.17 21.85 -25.49
CA MET A 289 8.75 21.69 -25.21
C MET A 289 8.31 20.23 -25.31
N THR A 290 7.32 19.85 -24.51
CA THR A 290 6.71 18.52 -24.50
C THR A 290 5.64 18.39 -25.59
N MET A 291 5.57 17.24 -26.26
CA MET A 291 4.43 16.87 -27.12
C MET A 291 3.35 16.23 -26.26
N MET A 292 2.15 16.80 -26.25
CA MET A 292 1.01 16.33 -25.43
C MET A 292 -0.23 16.06 -26.28
N THR A 293 -1.17 15.29 -25.73
CA THR A 293 -2.55 15.13 -26.24
C THR A 293 -3.48 16.18 -25.59
N ILE A 294 -4.80 16.09 -25.83
CA ILE A 294 -5.79 17.01 -25.28
C ILE A 294 -6.20 16.59 -23.87
N SER A 295 -6.45 15.30 -23.61
CA SER A 295 -6.70 14.84 -22.24
C SER A 295 -5.47 15.02 -21.33
N GLU A 296 -4.26 15.04 -21.89
CA GLU A 296 -3.06 15.46 -21.16
C GLU A 296 -3.03 16.96 -20.82
N LEU A 297 -4.03 17.77 -21.21
CA LEU A 297 -4.25 19.12 -20.65
C LEU A 297 -5.39 19.18 -19.62
N SER A 298 -6.02 18.05 -19.27
CA SER A 298 -7.14 18.04 -18.33
C SER A 298 -6.71 18.44 -16.91
N THR A 299 -7.67 18.99 -16.16
CA THR A 299 -7.56 19.11 -14.71
C THR A 299 -7.94 17.75 -14.11
N PRO A 300 -7.12 17.14 -13.24
CA PRO A 300 -7.28 15.74 -12.85
C PRO A 300 -8.60 15.44 -12.16
N ALA A 301 -9.04 14.18 -12.26
CA ALA A 301 -10.37 13.66 -11.88
C ALA A 301 -10.85 13.90 -10.42
N ASN A 302 -10.00 14.45 -9.53
CA ASN A 302 -10.26 14.63 -8.10
C ASN A 302 -11.24 15.78 -7.77
N SER A 303 -12.44 15.75 -8.35
CA SER A 303 -13.54 16.72 -8.21
C SER A 303 -13.98 17.03 -6.77
N GLU A 304 -13.64 16.19 -5.80
CA GLU A 304 -13.90 16.40 -4.37
C GLU A 304 -12.72 16.98 -3.56
N GLY A 305 -11.57 17.30 -4.19
CA GLY A 305 -10.47 18.02 -3.56
C GLY A 305 -9.55 17.20 -2.63
N THR A 306 -9.54 15.88 -2.75
CA THR A 306 -8.59 14.97 -2.06
C THR A 306 -7.74 14.21 -3.08
N ALA A 307 -6.47 14.56 -3.22
CA ALA A 307 -5.58 14.00 -4.22
C ALA A 307 -4.71 12.83 -3.70
N SER A 308 -4.50 12.73 -2.37
CA SER A 308 -3.77 11.61 -1.76
C SER A 308 -4.54 10.30 -1.88
N MET A 309 -3.85 9.26 -2.34
CA MET A 309 -4.34 7.89 -2.38
C MET A 309 -4.53 7.30 -0.97
N TYR A 310 -3.58 7.56 -0.06
CA TYR A 310 -3.66 7.05 1.31
C TYR A 310 -4.33 8.05 2.26
N ARG A 311 -5.36 7.60 3.00
CA ARG A 311 -5.92 8.29 4.17
C ARG A 311 -4.84 8.57 5.21
N SER A 312 -3.83 7.70 5.21
CA SER A 312 -2.64 7.76 6.06
C SER A 312 -1.86 9.09 5.95
N VAL A 313 -2.12 9.96 4.96
CA VAL A 313 -1.38 11.22 4.75
C VAL A 313 -1.96 12.45 5.48
N ARG A 314 -3.28 12.56 5.70
CA ARG A 314 -4.03 13.85 5.72
C ARG A 314 -4.29 14.70 7.01
N VAL A 315 -3.58 14.59 8.15
CA VAL A 315 -4.01 15.24 9.42
C VAL A 315 -3.27 16.51 9.83
N SER A 316 -3.92 17.35 10.65
CA SER A 316 -3.21 18.11 11.69
C SER A 316 -3.55 17.61 13.08
N ASN A 317 -2.51 17.39 13.87
CA ASN A 317 -2.59 17.84 15.25
C ASN A 317 -2.29 19.35 15.22
N LEU A 318 -3.30 20.19 15.45
CA LEU A 318 -3.15 21.66 15.45
C LEU A 318 -2.03 22.12 16.38
N THR A 319 -1.78 21.40 17.47
CA THR A 319 -0.66 21.66 18.39
C THR A 319 0.68 21.53 17.66
N ILE A 320 0.89 20.45 16.90
CA ILE A 320 2.15 20.23 16.16
C ILE A 320 2.27 21.27 15.04
N ALA A 321 1.18 21.63 14.38
CA ALA A 321 1.18 22.72 13.38
C ALA A 321 1.63 24.06 13.98
N ASP A 322 1.17 24.42 15.19
CA ASP A 322 1.67 25.60 15.92
C ASP A 322 3.16 25.48 16.30
N ARG A 323 3.65 24.30 16.71
CA ARG A 323 5.09 24.07 17.01
C ARG A 323 5.97 24.23 15.76
N MET A 324 5.50 23.79 14.59
CA MET A 324 6.25 23.92 13.32
C MET A 324 6.41 25.36 12.84
N LEU A 325 5.58 26.31 13.32
CA LEU A 325 5.80 27.75 13.12
C LEU A 325 7.07 28.25 13.83
N GLU A 326 7.49 27.59 14.92
CA GLU A 326 8.70 27.90 15.71
C GLU A 326 9.91 27.04 15.31
N ASN A 327 9.85 26.33 14.18
CA ASN A 327 10.85 25.33 13.74
C ASN A 327 11.05 24.18 14.76
N CYS A 328 9.99 23.86 15.52
CA CYS A 328 9.93 22.71 16.42
C CYS A 328 9.13 21.57 15.78
N TRP A 329 9.74 20.39 15.75
CA TRP A 329 9.26 19.21 15.06
C TRP A 329 8.93 18.11 16.07
N ASN A 330 7.71 17.59 16.01
CA ASN A 330 7.23 16.52 16.86
C ASN A 330 6.85 15.35 15.96
N LEU A 331 7.66 14.29 15.98
CA LEU A 331 7.46 13.08 15.19
C LEU A 331 7.07 11.91 16.12
N PRO A 332 6.07 11.08 15.78
CA PRO A 332 5.74 9.85 16.49
C PRO A 332 6.95 8.98 16.83
N ARG A 333 6.93 8.33 18.01
CA ARG A 333 8.06 7.72 18.77
C ARG A 333 9.06 8.70 19.40
N PHE A 334 9.19 9.94 18.93
CA PHE A 334 10.26 10.85 19.38
C PHE A 334 9.81 11.97 20.31
N GLN A 335 10.79 12.59 20.97
CA GLN A 335 10.58 13.85 21.69
C GLN A 335 10.64 15.03 20.70
N GLU A 336 10.02 16.15 21.06
CA GLU A 336 10.07 17.36 20.23
C GLU A 336 11.50 17.89 20.09
N VAL A 337 11.92 18.17 18.86
CA VAL A 337 13.21 18.78 18.55
C VAL A 337 12.98 20.14 17.88
N CYS A 338 13.54 21.19 18.47
CA CYS A 338 13.59 22.54 17.86
C CYS A 338 14.97 22.78 17.27
N PHE A 339 15.04 23.17 15.99
CA PHE A 339 16.31 23.46 15.32
C PHE A 339 16.67 24.96 15.42
N ASP A 340 17.97 25.28 15.43
CA ASP A 340 18.45 26.67 15.52
C ASP A 340 18.16 27.44 14.21
N GLY A 341 17.36 28.51 14.30
CA GLY A 341 17.03 29.40 13.19
C GLY A 341 15.66 29.11 12.56
N ASP A 342 15.34 29.85 11.50
CA ASP A 342 13.99 29.87 10.94
C ASP A 342 13.62 28.60 10.13
N PHE A 343 14.60 27.81 9.70
CA PHE A 343 14.43 26.61 8.87
C PHE A 343 15.40 25.49 9.27
N PRO A 344 15.10 24.21 8.95
CA PRO A 344 16.10 23.14 9.00
C PRO A 344 17.24 23.37 7.99
N THR A 345 18.38 22.71 8.18
CA THR A 345 19.49 22.67 7.20
C THR A 345 19.33 21.54 6.18
N TRP A 346 18.30 20.71 6.34
CA TRP A 346 17.98 19.50 5.57
C TRP A 346 19.10 18.45 5.62
N ARG A 347 19.82 18.44 6.74
CA ARG A 347 20.87 17.48 7.13
C ARG A 347 20.64 16.91 8.53
N GLU A 348 19.52 17.28 9.15
CA GLU A 348 19.12 16.89 10.49
C GLU A 348 19.00 15.37 10.62
N ASP A 349 19.51 14.90 11.75
CA ASP A 349 19.38 13.57 12.30
C ASP A 349 19.69 13.66 13.81
N PRO A 350 18.70 14.01 14.65
CA PRO A 350 18.94 14.27 16.07
C PRO A 350 18.98 13.00 16.93
N TYR A 351 18.70 11.82 16.38
CA TYR A 351 18.60 10.55 17.11
C TYR A 351 19.58 9.45 16.65
N ASP A 352 20.26 9.61 15.50
CA ASP A 352 20.85 8.50 14.70
C ASP A 352 19.81 7.44 14.31
N GLU A 353 18.58 7.94 14.17
CA GLU A 353 17.36 7.29 13.78
C GLU A 353 17.40 6.46 12.48
N ASN A 354 17.91 5.23 12.44
CA ASN A 354 17.46 4.35 11.37
C ASN A 354 15.97 4.02 11.54
N TYR A 355 15.32 4.50 12.62
CA TYR A 355 13.91 4.86 12.70
C TYR A 355 13.57 6.39 12.91
N TRP A 356 14.22 7.38 12.24
CA TRP A 356 13.85 8.85 12.29
C TRP A 356 13.87 9.63 10.96
N ARG A 357 14.80 9.31 10.04
CA ARG A 357 15.07 10.10 8.82
C ARG A 357 13.85 10.24 7.85
N PHE A 358 13.22 9.14 7.42
CA PHE A 358 12.23 9.06 6.32
C PHE A 358 10.96 9.92 6.49
N VAL A 359 10.38 10.11 7.68
CA VAL A 359 9.16 10.93 7.80
C VAL A 359 9.46 12.42 7.68
N PHE A 360 10.55 12.84 8.33
CA PHE A 360 11.05 14.20 8.22
C PHE A 360 11.34 14.53 6.75
N TYR A 361 12.10 13.67 6.07
CA TYR A 361 12.46 13.87 4.67
C TYR A 361 11.32 13.59 3.68
N SER A 362 10.33 12.76 3.97
CA SER A 362 9.12 12.62 3.12
C SER A 362 8.09 13.74 3.30
N LEU A 363 8.40 14.76 4.12
CA LEU A 363 7.60 15.97 4.31
C LEU A 363 6.19 15.75 4.88
N ARG A 364 5.87 14.53 5.34
CA ARG A 364 4.57 14.18 5.96
C ARG A 364 4.15 15.13 7.10
N PRO A 365 5.04 15.69 7.95
CA PRO A 365 4.64 16.66 8.97
C PRO A 365 4.01 17.94 8.38
N LEU A 366 4.31 18.33 7.13
CA LEU A 366 3.68 19.49 6.47
C LEU A 366 2.17 19.33 6.33
N MET A 367 1.64 18.10 6.38
CA MET A 367 0.20 17.83 6.39
C MET A 367 -0.48 18.46 7.61
N HIS A 368 0.24 18.63 8.72
CA HIS A 368 -0.26 19.34 9.88
C HIS A 368 -0.47 20.83 9.60
N LEU A 369 0.45 21.46 8.87
CA LEU A 369 0.29 22.86 8.43
C LEU A 369 -0.82 23.01 7.39
N LEU A 370 -0.91 22.08 6.43
CA LEU A 370 -1.98 22.07 5.42
C LEU A 370 -3.36 22.04 6.09
N HIS A 371 -3.61 21.03 6.93
CA HIS A 371 -4.90 20.89 7.59
C HIS A 371 -5.15 22.01 8.62
N ALA A 372 -4.12 22.52 9.31
CA ALA A 372 -4.29 23.68 10.19
C ALA A 372 -4.78 24.92 9.44
N TRP A 373 -4.22 25.19 8.25
CA TRP A 373 -4.74 26.22 7.34
C TRP A 373 -6.18 25.91 6.88
N GLU A 374 -6.46 24.68 6.41
CA GLU A 374 -7.77 24.28 5.92
C GLU A 374 -8.90 24.38 6.97
N THR A 375 -8.57 24.18 8.25
CA THR A 375 -9.49 24.19 9.40
C THR A 375 -9.64 25.57 10.05
N THR A 376 -8.57 26.37 10.10
CA THR A 376 -8.60 27.70 10.77
C THR A 376 -8.86 28.86 9.81
N GLY A 377 -8.45 28.73 8.54
CA GLY A 377 -8.36 29.84 7.60
C GLY A 377 -7.24 30.84 7.90
N GLU A 378 -6.27 30.49 8.76
CA GLU A 378 -5.15 31.36 9.09
C GLU A 378 -3.97 31.15 8.13
N ASP A 379 -3.70 32.12 7.25
CA ASP A 379 -2.67 32.01 6.22
C ASP A 379 -1.25 31.79 6.76
N ARG A 380 -0.95 32.08 8.03
CA ARG A 380 0.37 31.80 8.66
C ARG A 380 0.81 30.34 8.51
N TYR A 381 -0.14 29.39 8.50
CA TYR A 381 0.16 27.97 8.31
C TYR A 381 0.50 27.65 6.83
N ARG A 382 -0.22 28.28 5.87
CA ARG A 382 0.09 28.20 4.43
C ARG A 382 1.44 28.84 4.12
N GLU A 383 1.70 30.05 4.61
CA GLU A 383 2.97 30.76 4.45
C GLU A 383 4.14 29.96 5.04
N ARG A 384 3.95 29.33 6.21
CA ARG A 384 4.97 28.44 6.79
C ARG A 384 5.19 27.18 5.96
N MET A 385 4.13 26.56 5.45
CA MET A 385 4.21 25.36 4.62
C MET A 385 4.96 25.63 3.31
N ILE A 386 4.63 26.72 2.60
CA ILE A 386 5.32 27.12 1.37
C ILE A 386 6.79 27.45 1.65
N SER A 387 7.09 28.26 2.67
CA SER A 387 8.49 28.61 2.97
C SER A 387 9.34 27.44 3.45
N LEU A 388 8.74 26.40 4.06
CA LEU A 388 9.42 25.13 4.31
C LEU A 388 9.69 24.32 3.03
N LEU A 389 8.79 24.36 2.04
CA LEU A 389 9.00 23.74 0.72
C LEU A 389 10.06 24.48 -0.10
N GLU A 390 10.07 25.82 -0.08
CA GLU A 390 11.12 26.65 -0.68
C GLU A 390 12.49 26.29 -0.08
N SER A 391 12.60 26.29 1.25
CA SER A 391 13.82 25.92 1.97
C SER A 391 14.26 24.48 1.68
N PHE A 392 13.32 23.53 1.60
CA PHE A 392 13.61 22.15 1.23
C PHE A 392 14.18 22.06 -0.19
N ASN A 393 13.58 22.75 -1.16
CA ASN A 393 14.02 22.79 -2.55
C ASN A 393 15.42 23.44 -2.71
N GLU A 394 15.79 24.37 -1.83
CA GLU A 394 17.16 24.91 -1.77
C GLU A 394 18.16 23.91 -1.13
N GLY A 395 17.78 23.19 -0.06
CA GLY A 395 18.69 22.35 0.74
C GLY A 395 18.80 20.87 0.32
N CYS A 396 17.82 20.33 -0.39
CA CYS A 396 17.70 18.91 -0.76
C CYS A 396 18.96 18.29 -1.39
N LEU A 397 19.58 18.93 -2.40
CA LEU A 397 20.77 18.40 -3.08
C LEU A 397 22.03 18.45 -2.20
N GLU A 398 22.00 19.28 -1.15
CA GLU A 398 23.03 19.37 -0.13
C GLU A 398 22.85 18.34 1.00
N SER A 399 21.69 17.68 1.07
CA SER A 399 21.37 16.60 2.01
C SER A 399 22.19 15.33 1.75
N HIS A 400 22.10 14.38 2.68
CA HIS A 400 22.58 13.01 2.50
C HIS A 400 21.42 12.00 2.42
N TYR A 401 20.20 12.43 2.77
CA TYR A 401 19.01 11.59 2.94
C TYR A 401 17.92 11.85 1.88
N VAL A 402 18.15 12.77 0.95
CA VAL A 402 17.20 13.17 -0.10
C VAL A 402 17.81 12.90 -1.48
N TYR A 403 17.06 12.25 -2.37
CA TYR A 403 17.40 11.92 -3.78
C TYR A 403 18.77 11.26 -4.04
N ARG A 404 19.57 10.94 -3.02
CA ARG A 404 20.74 10.08 -3.16
C ARG A 404 20.31 8.65 -3.46
N HIS A 405 21.14 7.97 -4.26
CA HIS A 405 21.00 6.55 -4.54
C HIS A 405 20.87 5.77 -3.21
N GLN A 406 19.85 4.90 -3.10
CA GLN A 406 19.45 4.14 -1.89
C GLN A 406 18.92 4.92 -0.67
N ALA A 407 19.28 6.17 -0.43
CA ALA A 407 18.96 6.84 0.85
C ALA A 407 17.48 7.20 1.09
N ASP A 408 16.67 7.31 0.02
CA ASP A 408 15.39 8.03 0.05
C ASP A 408 14.25 7.24 -0.65
N LYS A 409 14.46 5.95 -0.90
CA LYS A 409 13.58 5.11 -1.75
C LYS A 409 12.12 5.08 -1.29
N HIS A 410 11.89 4.82 -0.01
CA HIS A 410 10.58 4.82 0.61
C HIS A 410 10.11 6.26 0.88
N GLY A 411 11.04 7.17 1.20
CA GLY A 411 10.75 8.57 1.55
C GLY A 411 10.15 9.35 0.38
N ALA A 412 10.74 9.19 -0.81
CA ALA A 412 10.23 9.74 -2.06
C ALA A 412 8.78 9.29 -2.36
N ALA A 413 8.40 8.05 -2.06
CA ALA A 413 7.05 7.57 -2.28
C ALA A 413 6.00 8.34 -1.45
N PHE A 414 6.30 8.62 -0.18
CA PHE A 414 5.41 9.46 0.64
C PHE A 414 5.52 10.95 0.30
N ARG A 415 6.70 11.44 -0.08
CA ARG A 415 6.90 12.83 -0.55
C ARG A 415 6.03 13.13 -1.77
N ALA A 416 5.97 12.20 -2.72
CA ALA A 416 5.11 12.28 -3.91
C ALA A 416 3.65 12.55 -3.52
N MET A 417 3.07 11.70 -2.68
CA MET A 417 1.68 11.86 -2.23
C MET A 417 1.47 13.15 -1.41
N VAL A 418 2.43 13.55 -0.57
CA VAL A 418 2.39 14.81 0.20
C VAL A 418 2.38 16.04 -0.71
N LEU A 419 3.27 16.09 -1.70
CA LEU A 419 3.37 17.21 -2.64
C LEU A 419 2.12 17.32 -3.53
N THR A 420 1.68 16.18 -4.06
CA THR A 420 0.41 16.03 -4.80
C THR A 420 -0.78 16.58 -3.99
N GLU A 421 -0.86 16.23 -2.71
CA GLU A 421 -1.97 16.66 -1.83
C GLU A 421 -1.92 18.16 -1.51
N ILE A 422 -0.73 18.73 -1.20
CA ILE A 422 -0.57 20.18 -0.99
C ILE A 422 -0.98 20.96 -2.24
N ARG A 423 -0.45 20.55 -3.39
CA ARG A 423 -0.70 21.18 -4.69
C ARG A 423 -2.17 21.25 -5.02
N TRP A 424 -2.90 20.15 -4.86
CA TRP A 424 -4.33 20.14 -5.21
C TRP A 424 -5.23 20.75 -4.12
N SER A 425 -4.92 20.64 -2.82
CA SER A 425 -5.69 21.40 -1.80
C SER A 425 -5.56 22.92 -1.94
N LEU A 426 -4.38 23.43 -2.34
CA LEU A 426 -4.20 24.86 -2.63
C LEU A 426 -4.98 25.29 -3.88
N ALA A 427 -4.94 24.49 -4.94
CA ALA A 427 -5.65 24.77 -6.20
C ALA A 427 -7.18 24.82 -6.01
N HIS A 428 -7.78 23.80 -5.38
CA HIS A 428 -9.23 23.71 -5.14
C HIS A 428 -9.79 24.88 -4.29
N ARG A 429 -8.94 25.53 -3.50
CA ARG A 429 -9.29 26.68 -2.65
C ARG A 429 -8.85 28.02 -3.24
N THR A 430 -8.55 28.05 -4.56
CA THR A 430 -8.04 29.21 -5.31
C THR A 430 -6.89 29.96 -4.62
N SER A 431 -6.06 29.20 -3.90
CA SER A 431 -5.02 29.66 -2.99
C SER A 431 -3.61 29.19 -3.40
N LEU A 432 -3.46 28.80 -4.66
CA LEU A 432 -2.18 28.51 -5.32
C LEU A 432 -1.81 29.70 -6.20
N SER A 433 -0.60 30.24 -6.08
CA SER A 433 -0.06 31.24 -7.03
C SER A 433 0.89 30.56 -8.03
N GLU A 434 1.16 31.21 -9.17
CA GLU A 434 2.04 30.64 -10.20
C GLU A 434 3.44 30.25 -9.66
N PRO A 435 4.12 31.02 -8.79
CA PRO A 435 5.37 30.57 -8.15
C PRO A 435 5.18 29.35 -7.23
N ASP A 436 4.08 29.28 -6.46
CA ASP A 436 3.78 28.10 -5.63
C ASP A 436 3.57 26.86 -6.52
N ARG A 437 2.96 27.06 -7.70
CA ARG A 437 2.72 26.01 -8.71
C ARG A 437 4.01 25.56 -9.38
N GLU A 438 4.84 26.48 -9.88
CA GLU A 438 6.15 26.14 -10.47
C GLU A 438 7.05 25.37 -9.48
N LEU A 439 7.03 25.75 -8.19
CA LEU A 439 7.73 25.04 -7.12
C LEU A 439 7.19 23.62 -6.93
N LEU A 440 5.88 23.47 -6.69
CA LEU A 440 5.27 22.18 -6.36
C LEU A 440 5.31 21.20 -7.54
N ASP A 441 4.99 21.65 -8.75
CA ASP A 441 4.98 20.80 -9.95
C ASP A 441 6.41 20.36 -10.33
N GLY A 442 7.39 21.23 -10.09
CA GLY A 442 8.81 20.88 -10.16
C GLY A 442 9.22 19.83 -9.12
N MET A 443 8.82 19.99 -7.85
CA MET A 443 9.13 19.00 -6.80
C MET A 443 8.48 17.64 -7.06
N VAL A 444 7.31 17.62 -7.69
CA VAL A 444 6.66 16.39 -8.17
C VAL A 444 7.49 15.71 -9.26
N LEU A 445 7.93 16.44 -10.30
CA LEU A 445 8.83 15.91 -11.35
C LEU A 445 10.09 15.24 -10.75
N SER A 446 10.80 15.95 -9.88
CA SER A 446 12.03 15.45 -9.25
C SER A 446 11.82 14.20 -8.40
N THR A 447 10.64 14.07 -7.78
CA THR A 447 10.26 12.88 -7.02
C THR A 447 9.91 11.71 -7.96
N ALA A 448 9.18 11.98 -9.04
CA ALA A 448 8.82 11.00 -10.04
C ALA A 448 10.06 10.43 -10.76
N ASP A 449 10.98 11.28 -11.22
CA ASP A 449 12.26 10.88 -11.81
C ASP A 449 13.05 9.93 -10.88
N TYR A 450 13.15 10.29 -9.58
CA TYR A 450 13.84 9.45 -8.60
C TYR A 450 13.13 8.11 -8.37
N LEU A 451 11.80 8.07 -8.37
CA LEU A 451 11.01 6.85 -8.24
C LEU A 451 11.07 5.98 -9.51
N MET A 452 11.17 6.59 -10.69
CA MET A 452 11.24 5.87 -11.97
C MET A 452 12.51 5.04 -12.12
N LEU A 453 13.65 5.50 -11.57
CA LEU A 453 14.93 4.78 -11.57
C LEU A 453 14.77 3.31 -11.09
N PRO A 454 15.06 2.30 -11.95
CA PRO A 454 14.89 0.89 -11.57
C PRO A 454 15.74 0.45 -10.37
N SER A 455 16.88 1.10 -10.11
CA SER A 455 17.72 0.84 -8.92
C SER A 455 17.14 1.34 -7.59
N ASN A 456 16.10 2.19 -7.65
CA ASN A 456 15.38 2.69 -6.48
C ASN A 456 14.11 1.89 -6.19
N PHE A 457 13.58 1.11 -7.13
CA PHE A 457 12.41 0.26 -6.90
C PHE A 457 12.74 -0.92 -5.97
N GLU A 458 11.88 -1.16 -4.97
CA GLU A 458 12.10 -2.15 -3.90
C GLU A 458 11.18 -3.36 -4.08
N SER A 459 11.37 -4.06 -5.20
CA SER A 459 10.49 -5.12 -5.73
C SER A 459 10.28 -6.37 -4.85
N THR A 460 10.96 -6.46 -3.71
CA THR A 460 10.97 -7.60 -2.78
C THR A 460 10.59 -7.23 -1.34
N TYR A 461 10.10 -6.02 -1.11
CA TYR A 461 9.74 -5.48 0.21
C TYR A 461 8.43 -4.71 0.13
N ASN A 462 7.70 -4.55 1.25
CA ASN A 462 6.46 -3.77 1.28
C ASN A 462 6.60 -2.33 0.74
N HIS A 463 7.81 -1.76 0.77
CA HIS A 463 8.17 -0.46 0.18
C HIS A 463 7.78 -0.34 -1.31
N GLY A 464 7.90 -1.42 -2.10
CA GLY A 464 7.60 -1.40 -3.54
C GLY A 464 6.14 -1.07 -3.85
N PHE A 465 5.21 -1.45 -2.97
CA PHE A 465 3.80 -1.06 -3.08
C PHE A 465 3.62 0.46 -2.97
N ASN A 466 4.26 1.08 -1.98
CA ASN A 466 4.19 2.52 -1.76
C ASN A 466 4.79 3.29 -2.95
N GLN A 467 5.86 2.78 -3.56
CA GLN A 467 6.49 3.37 -4.74
C GLN A 467 5.62 3.27 -6.01
N ALA A 468 4.93 2.15 -6.21
CA ALA A 468 3.97 2.01 -7.30
C ALA A 468 2.75 2.92 -7.11
N ALA A 469 2.16 2.91 -5.90
CA ALA A 469 1.06 3.78 -5.51
C ALA A 469 1.39 5.27 -5.66
N ALA A 470 2.62 5.67 -5.31
CA ALA A 470 3.10 7.04 -5.46
C ALA A 470 3.18 7.49 -6.94
N LEU A 471 3.69 6.64 -7.83
CA LEU A 471 3.74 6.93 -9.27
C LEU A 471 2.32 7.02 -9.88
N LEU A 472 1.41 6.10 -9.53
CA LEU A 472 0.00 6.15 -9.97
C LEU A 472 -0.74 7.38 -9.43
N SER A 473 -0.46 7.75 -8.18
CA SER A 473 -1.01 8.95 -7.54
C SER A 473 -0.49 10.22 -8.23
N ILE A 474 0.78 10.29 -8.63
CA ILE A 474 1.29 11.40 -9.45
C ILE A 474 0.65 11.38 -10.84
N SER A 475 0.72 10.28 -11.59
CA SER A 475 0.28 10.27 -13.00
C SER A 475 -1.16 10.74 -13.17
N THR A 476 -2.06 10.21 -12.34
CA THR A 476 -3.49 10.56 -12.32
C THR A 476 -3.75 12.01 -11.88
N ASN A 477 -2.89 12.59 -11.04
CA ASN A 477 -3.02 13.99 -10.59
C ASN A 477 -2.29 14.99 -11.49
N PHE A 478 -1.43 14.51 -12.38
CA PHE A 478 -0.59 15.32 -13.24
C PHE A 478 -0.48 14.67 -14.63
N PRO A 479 -1.60 14.40 -15.34
CA PRO A 479 -1.58 13.82 -16.69
C PRO A 479 -0.77 14.69 -17.67
N HIS A 480 -0.63 15.97 -17.33
CA HIS A 480 0.06 17.01 -18.06
C HIS A 480 1.56 17.17 -17.80
N LEU A 481 2.16 16.41 -16.89
CA LEU A 481 3.62 16.50 -16.69
C LEU A 481 4.34 15.55 -17.65
N GLN A 482 5.49 15.99 -18.16
CA GLN A 482 6.31 15.16 -19.03
C GLN A 482 6.76 13.89 -18.29
N GLY A 483 6.48 12.73 -18.87
CA GLY A 483 6.71 11.42 -18.25
C GLY A 483 5.47 10.79 -17.61
N SER A 484 4.33 11.51 -17.51
CA SER A 484 3.16 11.04 -16.76
C SER A 484 2.53 9.74 -17.28
N TYR A 485 2.51 9.56 -18.60
CA TYR A 485 2.09 8.32 -19.24
C TYR A 485 3.02 7.14 -18.87
N GLU A 486 4.33 7.37 -18.94
CA GLU A 486 5.35 6.39 -18.55
C GLU A 486 5.33 6.08 -17.04
N TRP A 487 5.00 7.06 -16.20
CA TRP A 487 4.78 6.88 -14.75
C TRP A 487 3.56 6.01 -14.49
N ASP A 488 2.45 6.22 -15.20
CA ASP A 488 1.22 5.43 -15.09
C ASP A 488 1.45 3.95 -15.48
N GLN A 489 2.04 3.72 -16.65
CA GLN A 489 2.43 2.38 -17.10
C GLN A 489 3.32 1.69 -16.06
N THR A 490 4.41 2.35 -15.68
CA THR A 490 5.38 1.83 -14.70
C THR A 490 4.73 1.56 -13.34
N ALA A 491 3.78 2.39 -12.91
CA ALA A 491 3.05 2.18 -11.67
C ALA A 491 2.14 0.94 -11.73
N ARG A 492 1.42 0.74 -12.83
CA ARG A 492 0.55 -0.44 -13.03
C ARG A 492 1.36 -1.73 -13.10
N GLU A 493 2.46 -1.72 -13.84
CA GLU A 493 3.39 -2.85 -13.95
C GLU A 493 4.01 -3.20 -12.60
N ARG A 494 4.47 -2.20 -11.84
CA ARG A 494 5.04 -2.40 -10.50
C ARG A 494 3.99 -2.89 -9.51
N LEU A 495 2.77 -2.33 -9.51
CA LEU A 495 1.70 -2.79 -8.63
C LEU A 495 1.30 -4.25 -8.96
N ALA A 496 1.25 -4.60 -10.25
CA ALA A 496 1.04 -5.99 -10.68
C ALA A 496 2.17 -6.91 -10.19
N HIS A 497 3.43 -6.51 -10.38
CA HIS A 497 4.61 -7.25 -9.89
C HIS A 497 4.55 -7.46 -8.37
N MET A 498 4.24 -6.42 -7.60
CA MET A 498 4.16 -6.54 -6.14
C MET A 498 3.04 -7.50 -5.71
N MET A 499 1.85 -7.42 -6.31
CA MET A 499 0.74 -8.34 -6.02
C MET A 499 1.02 -9.79 -6.48
N GLU A 500 1.77 -10.01 -7.55
CA GLU A 500 2.11 -11.37 -8.02
C GLU A 500 3.24 -12.00 -7.19
N PHE A 501 4.31 -11.24 -6.90
CA PHE A 501 5.55 -11.78 -6.34
C PHE A 501 5.77 -11.52 -4.84
N THR A 502 5.00 -10.63 -4.20
CA THR A 502 5.07 -10.39 -2.74
C THR A 502 3.79 -10.71 -1.98
N VAL A 503 2.73 -11.15 -2.68
CA VAL A 503 1.55 -11.77 -2.09
C VAL A 503 1.37 -13.15 -2.70
N ASP A 504 1.43 -14.17 -1.84
CA ASP A 504 1.37 -15.59 -2.19
C ASP A 504 0.03 -15.97 -2.87
N GLU A 505 0.00 -17.12 -3.54
CA GLU A 505 -1.21 -17.58 -4.23
C GLU A 505 -2.40 -17.79 -3.29
N ASP A 506 -2.15 -18.09 -2.00
CA ASP A 506 -3.13 -18.21 -0.91
C ASP A 506 -3.44 -16.87 -0.20
N GLY A 507 -2.79 -15.78 -0.60
CA GLY A 507 -3.05 -14.42 -0.12
C GLY A 507 -2.09 -13.89 0.95
N VAL A 508 -1.11 -14.67 1.43
CA VAL A 508 -0.20 -14.20 2.48
C VAL A 508 0.88 -13.28 1.92
N MET A 509 1.16 -12.17 2.60
CA MET A 509 2.23 -11.25 2.21
C MET A 509 3.60 -11.81 2.63
N MET A 510 4.60 -11.78 1.74
CA MET A 510 5.84 -12.57 1.83
C MET A 510 6.65 -12.36 3.11
N GLU A 511 6.51 -11.20 3.76
CA GLU A 511 7.22 -10.89 5.01
C GLU A 511 6.80 -11.78 6.20
N SER A 512 5.74 -12.60 6.05
CA SER A 512 5.28 -13.60 7.03
C SER A 512 5.17 -13.06 8.46
N THR A 513 4.45 -11.95 8.62
CA THR A 513 3.95 -11.51 9.94
C THR A 513 2.50 -11.04 9.81
N PRO A 514 1.63 -11.27 10.81
CA PRO A 514 0.29 -10.69 10.83
C PRO A 514 0.32 -9.15 10.78
N TYR A 515 1.31 -8.53 11.42
CA TYR A 515 1.44 -7.07 11.51
C TYR A 515 1.74 -6.41 10.16
N TYR A 516 2.78 -6.86 9.45
CA TYR A 516 3.11 -6.30 8.14
C TYR A 516 2.08 -6.68 7.07
N HIS A 517 1.45 -7.86 7.19
CA HIS A 517 0.29 -8.19 6.36
C HIS A 517 -0.83 -7.16 6.55
N HIS A 518 -1.23 -6.88 7.80
CA HIS A 518 -2.24 -5.88 8.13
C HIS A 518 -1.89 -4.49 7.59
N TYR A 519 -0.62 -4.06 7.72
CA TYR A 519 -0.12 -2.80 7.19
C TYR A 519 -0.30 -2.70 5.66
N VAL A 520 0.22 -3.67 4.90
CA VAL A 520 0.13 -3.66 3.42
C VAL A 520 -1.33 -3.79 2.97
N LEU A 521 -2.13 -4.63 3.63
CA LEU A 521 -3.55 -4.81 3.32
C LEU A 521 -4.35 -3.52 3.48
N LEU A 522 -4.10 -2.72 4.53
CA LEU A 522 -4.77 -1.42 4.68
C LEU A 522 -4.30 -0.40 3.63
N LEU A 523 -3.02 -0.40 3.25
CA LEU A 523 -2.51 0.45 2.17
C LEU A 523 -3.14 0.08 0.82
N MET A 524 -3.20 -1.20 0.48
CA MET A 524 -3.86 -1.68 -0.74
C MET A 524 -5.37 -1.40 -0.71
N GLY A 525 -6.00 -1.45 0.47
CA GLY A 525 -7.38 -1.02 0.64
C GLY A 525 -7.58 0.46 0.32
N ASP A 526 -6.64 1.33 0.72
CA ASP A 526 -6.68 2.74 0.32
C ASP A 526 -6.41 2.94 -1.18
N VAL A 527 -5.50 2.17 -1.81
CA VAL A 527 -5.33 2.16 -3.28
C VAL A 527 -6.67 1.86 -3.97
N ALA A 528 -7.31 0.74 -3.60
CA ALA A 528 -8.55 0.29 -4.24
C ALA A 528 -9.68 1.31 -4.12
N ILE A 529 -9.88 1.89 -2.92
CA ILE A 529 -10.96 2.85 -2.67
C ILE A 529 -10.73 4.17 -3.39
N TRP A 530 -9.47 4.63 -3.47
CA TRP A 530 -9.13 5.81 -4.27
C TRP A 530 -9.25 5.55 -5.77
N SER A 531 -8.91 4.34 -6.24
CA SER A 531 -9.09 3.90 -7.62
C SER A 531 -10.56 3.85 -8.02
N ASP A 532 -11.40 3.15 -7.25
CA ASP A 532 -12.83 3.03 -7.50
C ASP A 532 -13.52 4.41 -7.48
N LYS A 533 -13.11 5.31 -6.57
CA LYS A 533 -13.62 6.69 -6.50
C LYS A 533 -13.31 7.49 -7.76
N ASN A 534 -12.13 7.30 -8.35
CA ASN A 534 -11.64 8.06 -9.51
C ASN A 534 -11.78 7.29 -10.84
N SER A 535 -12.50 6.17 -10.86
CA SER A 535 -12.63 5.27 -12.02
C SER A 535 -11.30 4.74 -12.59
N ILE A 536 -10.23 4.70 -11.78
CA ILE A 536 -8.89 4.26 -12.21
C ILE A 536 -8.80 2.73 -12.11
N PRO A 537 -8.73 1.99 -13.23
CA PRO A 537 -8.68 0.53 -13.18
C PRO A 537 -7.38 0.04 -12.51
N LEU A 538 -7.43 -1.12 -11.87
CA LEU A 538 -6.27 -1.76 -11.24
C LEU A 538 -5.85 -3.05 -11.98
N PRO A 539 -4.59 -3.51 -11.84
CA PRO A 539 -4.13 -4.73 -12.48
C PRO A 539 -4.96 -5.95 -12.07
N LYS A 540 -5.26 -6.85 -13.01
CA LYS A 540 -6.11 -8.05 -12.76
C LYS A 540 -5.71 -8.85 -11.51
N VAL A 541 -4.41 -9.09 -11.31
CA VAL A 541 -3.86 -9.80 -10.15
C VAL A 541 -4.21 -9.14 -8.81
N PHE A 542 -4.39 -7.81 -8.77
CA PHE A 542 -4.81 -7.08 -7.57
C PHE A 542 -6.17 -7.60 -7.07
N HIS A 543 -7.16 -7.68 -7.97
CA HIS A 543 -8.50 -8.17 -7.65
C HIS A 543 -8.53 -9.68 -7.32
N GLU A 544 -7.51 -10.45 -7.73
CA GLU A 544 -7.40 -11.90 -7.46
C GLU A 544 -6.69 -12.20 -6.13
N ARG A 545 -5.81 -11.32 -5.66
CA ARG A 545 -5.04 -11.48 -4.42
C ARG A 545 -5.65 -10.72 -3.23
N PHE A 546 -6.15 -9.50 -3.44
CA PHE A 546 -6.65 -8.63 -2.36
C PHE A 546 -7.77 -9.27 -1.49
N PRO A 547 -8.76 -10.00 -2.04
CA PRO A 547 -9.74 -10.72 -1.23
C PRO A 547 -9.11 -11.79 -0.33
N LYS A 548 -8.06 -12.48 -0.80
CA LYS A 548 -7.37 -13.52 -0.03
C LYS A 548 -6.53 -12.95 1.11
N MET A 549 -6.07 -11.71 0.98
CA MET A 549 -5.46 -10.97 2.09
C MET A 549 -6.49 -10.67 3.19
N LEU A 550 -7.72 -10.27 2.80
CA LEU A 550 -8.83 -10.12 3.75
C LEU A 550 -9.18 -11.46 4.42
N ASP A 551 -9.18 -12.58 3.68
CA ASP A 551 -9.35 -13.93 4.23
C ASP A 551 -8.29 -14.22 5.30
N TYR A 552 -6.99 -14.14 4.95
CA TYR A 552 -5.88 -14.43 5.87
C TYR A 552 -5.94 -13.61 7.16
N ILE A 553 -6.14 -12.28 7.08
CA ILE A 553 -6.14 -11.48 8.30
C ILE A 553 -7.39 -11.72 9.16
N THR A 554 -8.50 -12.14 8.55
CA THR A 554 -9.71 -12.57 9.26
C THR A 554 -9.47 -13.91 9.98
N ASP A 555 -8.65 -14.78 9.40
CA ASP A 555 -8.33 -16.08 10.00
C ASP A 555 -7.21 -16.02 11.04
N MET A 556 -6.22 -15.14 10.92
CA MET A 556 -5.16 -14.98 11.94
C MET A 556 -5.54 -14.10 13.13
N ALA A 557 -6.61 -13.30 13.03
CA ALA A 557 -7.04 -12.44 14.14
C ALA A 557 -7.60 -13.22 15.33
N ARG A 558 -7.26 -12.73 16.52
CA ARG A 558 -7.77 -13.20 17.81
C ARG A 558 -9.25 -12.82 18.01
N PRO A 559 -9.96 -13.46 18.98
CA PRO A 559 -11.36 -13.15 19.29
C PRO A 559 -11.64 -11.69 19.71
N ASP A 560 -10.66 -10.95 20.21
CA ASP A 560 -10.76 -9.50 20.50
C ASP A 560 -10.49 -8.60 19.27
N GLY A 561 -10.18 -9.19 18.12
CA GLY A 561 -9.75 -8.50 16.91
C GLY A 561 -8.28 -8.06 16.91
N SER A 562 -7.50 -8.35 17.96
CA SER A 562 -6.06 -8.11 17.99
C SER A 562 -5.31 -9.12 17.11
N LEU A 563 -4.03 -8.85 16.86
CA LEU A 563 -3.14 -9.74 16.12
C LEU A 563 -2.13 -10.39 17.08
N PRO A 564 -1.78 -11.67 16.87
CA PRO A 564 -0.64 -12.29 17.55
C PRO A 564 0.69 -11.69 17.05
N LEU A 565 1.69 -11.67 17.93
CA LEU A 565 3.00 -11.01 17.71
C LEU A 565 4.04 -11.94 17.04
N ILE A 566 3.61 -12.84 16.15
CA ILE A 566 4.52 -13.77 15.46
C ILE A 566 5.35 -13.03 14.41
N GLY A 567 6.65 -13.33 14.36
CA GLY A 567 7.64 -12.60 13.57
C GLY A 567 7.79 -11.14 14.03
N SER A 568 8.26 -10.27 13.15
CA SER A 568 8.47 -8.83 13.44
C SER A 568 7.18 -8.00 13.59
N GLY A 569 6.26 -8.41 14.48
CA GLY A 569 5.04 -7.68 14.84
C GLY A 569 5.20 -6.82 16.10
N ILE A 570 4.45 -5.72 16.17
CA ILE A 570 4.32 -4.89 17.37
C ILE A 570 2.85 -4.84 17.81
N PRO A 571 2.52 -4.62 19.11
CA PRO A 571 1.16 -4.64 19.65
C PRO A 571 0.32 -3.43 19.21
N SER A 572 -0.06 -3.41 17.93
CA SER A 572 -0.92 -2.39 17.32
C SER A 572 -1.58 -2.89 16.02
N GLY A 573 -2.69 -2.25 15.63
CA GLY A 573 -3.44 -2.63 14.43
C GLY A 573 -4.48 -3.72 14.73
N GLY A 574 -4.76 -4.56 13.73
CA GLY A 574 -5.77 -5.62 13.79
C GLY A 574 -7.16 -5.19 13.34
N LEU A 575 -8.13 -6.09 13.51
CA LEU A 575 -9.49 -5.97 12.98
C LEU A 575 -10.35 -4.91 13.67
N SER A 576 -9.84 -4.19 14.66
CA SER A 576 -10.47 -2.98 15.21
C SER A 576 -10.30 -1.76 14.29
N SER A 577 -9.32 -1.75 13.39
CA SER A 577 -8.99 -0.60 12.53
C SER A 577 -10.14 -0.14 11.63
N GLY A 578 -10.38 1.17 11.56
CA GLY A 578 -11.37 1.78 10.65
C GLY A 578 -11.04 1.65 9.15
N GLY A 579 -9.85 1.13 8.80
CA GLY A 579 -9.52 0.80 7.42
C GLY A 579 -10.41 -0.29 6.82
N TYR A 580 -10.87 -1.24 7.65
CA TYR A 580 -11.70 -2.38 7.21
C TYR A 580 -13.17 -2.06 6.92
N THR A 581 -13.70 -0.92 7.38
CA THR A 581 -15.15 -0.61 7.30
C THR A 581 -15.73 -0.60 5.88
N HIS A 582 -14.93 -0.28 4.86
CA HIS A 582 -15.38 -0.36 3.46
C HIS A 582 -15.59 -1.82 3.01
N TRP A 583 -14.74 -2.72 3.49
CA TRP A 583 -14.62 -4.11 3.02
C TRP A 583 -15.61 -5.07 3.68
N GLU A 584 -16.17 -4.71 4.84
CA GLU A 584 -17.25 -5.45 5.52
C GLU A 584 -18.35 -5.89 4.53
N SER A 585 -18.88 -4.94 3.76
CA SER A 585 -19.99 -5.14 2.83
C SER A 585 -19.74 -6.13 1.67
N ILE A 586 -18.48 -6.49 1.40
CA ILE A 586 -18.10 -7.46 0.36
C ILE A 586 -17.36 -8.69 0.91
N HIS A 587 -17.06 -8.73 2.22
CA HIS A 587 -16.29 -9.79 2.86
C HIS A 587 -17.00 -10.31 4.13
N PRO A 588 -18.00 -11.22 3.99
CA PRO A 588 -18.90 -11.58 5.09
C PRO A 588 -18.23 -12.13 6.34
N ARG A 589 -17.05 -12.77 6.23
CA ARG A 589 -16.30 -13.30 7.38
C ARG A 589 -15.69 -12.18 8.25
N LEU A 590 -15.27 -11.09 7.60
CA LEU A 590 -14.73 -9.89 8.25
C LEU A 590 -15.85 -9.07 8.90
N GLU A 591 -16.99 -8.94 8.22
CA GLU A 591 -18.22 -8.37 8.80
C GLU A 591 -18.67 -9.17 10.03
N TYR A 592 -18.59 -10.50 9.98
CA TYR A 592 -19.00 -11.35 11.10
C TYR A 592 -18.17 -11.10 12.36
N ILE A 593 -16.83 -11.14 12.29
CA ILE A 593 -15.98 -10.85 13.46
C ILE A 593 -16.20 -9.41 13.94
N ARG A 594 -16.15 -8.42 13.03
CA ARG A 594 -16.25 -7.00 13.41
C ARG A 594 -17.62 -6.56 13.93
N SER A 595 -18.68 -7.27 13.57
CA SER A 595 -20.03 -7.05 14.12
C SER A 595 -20.31 -7.79 15.44
N GLY A 596 -19.34 -8.56 15.97
CA GLY A 596 -19.58 -9.46 17.11
C GLY A 596 -20.62 -10.54 16.79
N GLY A 597 -20.59 -11.06 15.56
CA GLY A 597 -21.53 -12.04 15.03
C GLY A 597 -22.97 -11.54 14.84
N THR A 598 -23.21 -10.24 14.84
CA THR A 598 -24.56 -9.65 14.70
C THR A 598 -24.97 -9.40 13.24
N SER A 599 -24.02 -9.38 12.31
CA SER A 599 -24.23 -9.43 10.86
C SER A 599 -23.10 -10.22 10.17
N GLY A 600 -22.99 -10.19 8.84
CA GLY A 600 -22.04 -11.04 8.10
C GLY A 600 -22.35 -12.54 8.12
N ASN A 601 -21.35 -13.35 7.78
CA ASN A 601 -21.38 -14.82 7.80
C ASN A 601 -19.94 -15.36 7.90
N PRO A 602 -19.59 -16.22 8.90
CA PRO A 602 -18.24 -16.73 9.09
C PRO A 602 -17.80 -17.78 8.05
N GLY A 603 -18.71 -18.24 7.17
CA GLY A 603 -18.38 -19.20 6.11
C GLY A 603 -18.32 -20.67 6.55
N VAL A 604 -18.82 -20.98 7.75
CA VAL A 604 -18.93 -22.35 8.30
C VAL A 604 -20.40 -22.77 8.45
N ASP A 605 -20.68 -24.06 8.27
CA ASP A 605 -22.04 -24.63 8.41
C ASP A 605 -22.54 -24.68 9.86
N ASP A 606 -21.62 -24.81 10.82
CA ASP A 606 -21.88 -24.72 12.26
C ASP A 606 -20.87 -23.76 12.89
N VAL A 607 -21.37 -22.70 13.54
CA VAL A 607 -20.54 -21.69 14.21
C VAL A 607 -19.94 -22.19 15.52
N MET A 608 -20.45 -23.29 16.08
CA MET A 608 -19.90 -23.93 17.28
C MET A 608 -18.86 -25.01 16.97
N ALA A 609 -18.62 -25.32 15.69
CA ALA A 609 -17.63 -26.32 15.30
C ALA A 609 -16.20 -25.73 15.24
N PRO A 610 -15.18 -26.50 15.66
CA PRO A 610 -13.79 -26.11 15.49
C PRO A 610 -13.39 -25.91 14.02
N TYR A 611 -12.60 -24.87 13.78
CA TYR A 611 -12.17 -24.45 12.46
C TYR A 611 -10.66 -24.21 12.41
N ILE A 612 -10.04 -24.68 11.33
CA ILE A 612 -8.60 -24.61 11.09
C ILE A 612 -8.33 -24.00 9.70
N ALA A 613 -7.45 -23.02 9.65
CA ALA A 613 -7.01 -22.35 8.42
C ALA A 613 -5.48 -22.44 8.31
N HIS A 614 -4.99 -23.10 7.27
CA HIS A 614 -3.57 -23.36 7.04
C HIS A 614 -3.14 -22.74 5.70
N TYR A 615 -2.04 -21.99 5.71
CA TYR A 615 -1.51 -21.24 4.57
C TYR A 615 -0.16 -21.81 4.15
N PRO A 616 -0.13 -22.90 3.35
CA PRO A 616 1.04 -23.77 3.20
C PRO A 616 2.26 -23.11 2.55
N ILE A 617 2.10 -21.96 1.88
CA ILE A 617 3.24 -21.22 1.31
C ILE A 617 3.97 -20.42 2.39
N SER A 618 3.22 -19.83 3.33
CA SER A 618 3.76 -19.10 4.47
C SER A 618 4.11 -19.99 5.66
N GLY A 619 3.46 -21.15 5.80
CA GLY A 619 3.53 -22.05 6.95
C GLY A 619 2.63 -21.68 8.13
N HIS A 620 2.01 -20.50 8.10
CA HIS A 620 1.11 -20.04 9.16
C HIS A 620 -0.16 -20.89 9.27
N THR A 621 -0.57 -21.16 10.50
CA THR A 621 -1.80 -21.90 10.81
C THR A 621 -2.57 -21.21 11.92
N SER A 622 -3.87 -21.06 11.74
CA SER A 622 -4.81 -20.59 12.75
C SER A 622 -5.79 -21.70 13.10
N MET A 623 -5.99 -21.93 14.39
CA MET A 623 -6.94 -22.90 14.95
C MET A 623 -7.87 -22.18 15.92
N ARG A 624 -9.18 -22.36 15.78
CA ARG A 624 -10.19 -21.80 16.70
C ARG A 624 -11.24 -22.84 17.08
N SER A 625 -11.58 -22.93 18.37
CA SER A 625 -12.57 -23.90 18.87
C SER A 625 -13.98 -23.64 18.34
N SER A 626 -14.30 -22.38 17.99
CA SER A 626 -15.55 -22.01 17.34
C SER A 626 -15.43 -20.68 16.57
N TRP A 627 -16.48 -20.35 15.81
CA TRP A 627 -16.79 -19.00 15.33
C TRP A 627 -17.97 -18.41 16.13
N SER A 628 -18.01 -18.64 17.45
CA SER A 628 -19.08 -18.11 18.30
C SER A 628 -19.13 -16.58 18.31
N ALA A 629 -20.31 -16.00 18.52
CA ALA A 629 -20.46 -14.58 18.83
C ALA A 629 -20.06 -14.26 20.29
N ASP A 630 -19.98 -15.27 21.16
CA ASP A 630 -19.42 -15.17 22.51
C ASP A 630 -17.92 -15.47 22.47
N THR A 631 -17.12 -14.41 22.46
CA THR A 631 -15.66 -14.47 22.30
C THR A 631 -14.91 -14.95 23.55
N SER A 632 -15.58 -15.02 24.71
CA SER A 632 -14.97 -15.50 25.97
C SER A 632 -14.72 -17.01 25.99
N ASN A 633 -15.51 -17.76 25.21
CA ASN A 633 -15.45 -19.22 25.09
C ASN A 633 -14.74 -19.70 23.81
N ILE A 634 -13.99 -18.81 23.15
CA ILE A 634 -13.16 -19.16 21.99
C ILE A 634 -11.72 -19.38 22.45
N SER A 635 -11.24 -20.62 22.29
CA SER A 635 -9.82 -20.94 22.24
C SER A 635 -9.30 -20.62 20.84
N HIS A 636 -8.26 -19.81 20.72
CA HIS A 636 -7.61 -19.46 19.45
C HIS A 636 -6.10 -19.64 19.55
N VAL A 637 -5.51 -20.36 18.60
CA VAL A 637 -4.06 -20.59 18.49
C VAL A 637 -3.59 -20.15 17.12
N MET A 638 -2.53 -19.34 17.05
CA MET A 638 -1.75 -19.16 15.82
C MET A 638 -0.38 -19.80 15.98
N ILE A 639 0.07 -20.51 14.94
CA ILE A 639 1.33 -21.27 14.88
C ILE A 639 2.10 -20.80 13.64
N ASP A 640 3.42 -20.65 13.76
CA ASP A 640 4.31 -20.66 12.59
C ASP A 640 4.99 -22.01 12.39
N ALA A 641 4.84 -22.57 11.19
CA ALA A 641 5.59 -23.72 10.68
C ALA A 641 6.19 -23.38 9.30
N GLY A 642 6.58 -22.12 9.10
CA GLY A 642 7.05 -21.55 7.85
C GLY A 642 8.56 -21.57 7.63
N PRO A 643 9.02 -21.48 6.38
CA PRO A 643 10.42 -21.21 6.09
C PRO A 643 10.78 -19.78 6.51
N TYR A 644 12.04 -19.52 6.85
CA TYR A 644 12.54 -18.14 6.96
C TYR A 644 12.47 -17.44 5.60
N ARG A 645 11.75 -16.32 5.48
CA ARG A 645 11.46 -15.67 4.17
C ARG A 645 12.18 -14.34 3.98
N THR A 646 12.08 -13.44 4.96
CA THR A 646 12.58 -12.06 4.86
C THR A 646 13.26 -11.65 6.16
N ILE A 647 13.84 -10.44 6.20
CA ILE A 647 14.40 -9.86 7.44
C ILE A 647 13.35 -9.64 8.54
N HIS A 648 12.05 -9.78 8.24
CA HIS A 648 10.95 -9.66 9.20
C HIS A 648 10.48 -11.01 9.77
N SER A 649 10.92 -12.13 9.20
CA SER A 649 10.89 -13.45 9.84
C SER A 649 11.92 -13.50 10.99
N GLN A 650 11.60 -14.19 12.08
CA GLN A 650 12.53 -14.43 13.21
C GLN A 650 13.09 -15.87 13.12
N LEU A 651 13.66 -16.40 14.20
CA LEU A 651 14.23 -17.75 14.24
C LEU A 651 13.30 -18.69 15.04
N ASP A 652 12.03 -18.66 14.65
CA ASP A 652 10.86 -18.93 15.49
C ASP A 652 9.96 -20.07 15.00
N HIS A 653 10.42 -20.92 14.08
CA HIS A 653 9.62 -22.04 13.58
C HIS A 653 9.19 -22.97 14.72
N PHE A 654 7.93 -23.41 14.66
CA PHE A 654 7.16 -24.06 15.72
C PHE A 654 6.77 -23.18 16.92
N THR A 655 7.06 -21.86 16.92
CA THR A 655 6.44 -20.95 17.88
C THR A 655 4.93 -20.92 17.70
N LEU A 656 4.23 -20.64 18.79
CA LEU A 656 2.78 -20.49 18.82
C LEU A 656 2.40 -19.39 19.79
N THR A 657 1.19 -18.85 19.60
CA THR A 657 0.49 -18.06 20.62
C THR A 657 -0.88 -18.68 20.87
N TRP A 658 -1.36 -18.59 22.11
CA TRP A 658 -2.68 -19.10 22.52
C TRP A 658 -3.48 -17.99 23.18
N TYR A 659 -4.79 -17.95 22.92
CA TYR A 659 -5.75 -17.01 23.45
C TYR A 659 -6.99 -17.76 23.94
N LYS A 660 -7.45 -17.48 25.16
CA LYS A 660 -8.73 -17.91 25.75
C LYS A 660 -9.17 -16.85 26.76
N ASP A 661 -10.21 -16.10 26.43
CA ASP A 661 -10.65 -14.85 27.13
C ASP A 661 -9.52 -13.81 27.35
N GLY A 662 -8.49 -13.87 26.49
CA GLY A 662 -7.25 -13.09 26.57
C GLY A 662 -6.05 -13.92 26.12
N PRO A 663 -4.90 -13.31 25.76
CA PRO A 663 -3.69 -14.06 25.44
C PRO A 663 -3.15 -14.79 26.68
N VAL A 664 -2.74 -16.05 26.47
CA VAL A 664 -2.23 -16.98 27.47
C VAL A 664 -0.76 -17.25 27.21
N ILE A 665 -0.46 -17.85 26.05
CA ILE A 665 0.89 -18.03 25.51
C ILE A 665 1.16 -16.90 24.52
N VAL A 666 2.27 -16.19 24.68
CA VAL A 666 2.64 -15.00 23.91
C VAL A 666 3.95 -15.21 23.17
N ASP A 667 4.15 -14.45 22.10
CA ASP A 667 5.42 -14.38 21.36
C ASP A 667 6.07 -13.00 21.62
N PRO A 668 7.41 -12.88 21.68
CA PRO A 668 8.13 -11.63 21.92
C PRO A 668 7.86 -10.52 20.91
N GLY A 669 7.62 -10.84 19.63
CA GLY A 669 7.49 -9.82 18.57
C GLY A 669 8.75 -8.98 18.33
N LEU A 670 8.60 -7.78 17.77
CA LEU A 670 9.71 -6.89 17.41
C LEU A 670 10.06 -5.87 18.50
N PHE A 671 11.18 -6.07 19.18
CA PHE A 671 11.74 -5.05 20.07
C PHE A 671 12.28 -3.82 19.31
N SER A 672 13.22 -3.99 18.39
CA SER A 672 13.85 -2.88 17.63
C SER A 672 14.30 -3.32 16.23
N TYR A 673 14.34 -2.36 15.30
CA TYR A 673 15.03 -2.52 14.00
C TYR A 673 16.55 -2.42 14.15
N GLU A 674 17.04 -1.71 15.17
CA GLU A 674 18.47 -1.52 15.41
C GLU A 674 19.12 -2.76 16.04
N ASP A 675 20.43 -2.92 15.85
CA ASP A 675 21.18 -4.07 16.36
C ASP A 675 21.62 -3.87 17.82
N GLY A 676 21.51 -4.93 18.61
CA GLY A 676 21.99 -4.96 19.99
C GLY A 676 21.37 -6.09 20.83
N PRO A 677 21.91 -6.40 22.02
CA PRO A 677 21.65 -7.67 22.70
C PRO A 677 20.18 -7.99 23.01
N MET A 678 19.33 -6.97 23.19
CA MET A 678 17.88 -7.17 23.32
C MET A 678 17.25 -7.47 21.97
N ALA A 679 17.54 -6.70 20.92
CA ALA A 679 17.05 -6.97 19.57
C ALA A 679 17.51 -8.35 19.06
N ASP A 680 18.75 -8.75 19.37
CA ASP A 680 19.28 -10.08 19.07
C ASP A 680 18.48 -11.18 19.77
N TYR A 681 18.23 -11.06 21.08
CA TYR A 681 17.37 -12.00 21.83
C TYR A 681 15.95 -12.05 21.26
N PHE A 682 15.32 -10.91 21.01
CA PHE A 682 13.97 -10.83 20.43
C PHE A 682 13.88 -11.35 18.99
N ARG A 683 15.01 -11.63 18.30
CA ARG A 683 15.05 -12.28 16.97
C ARG A 683 15.47 -13.75 17.06
N GLY A 684 15.93 -14.21 18.23
CA GLY A 684 16.57 -15.50 18.47
C GLY A 684 15.65 -16.51 19.15
N SER A 685 15.88 -17.79 18.89
CA SER A 685 14.97 -18.88 19.24
C SER A 685 14.68 -18.99 20.74
N SER A 686 15.61 -18.56 21.60
CA SER A 686 15.42 -18.56 23.06
C SER A 686 14.24 -17.72 23.56
N ALA A 687 13.80 -16.73 22.78
CA ALA A 687 12.69 -15.85 23.13
C ALA A 687 11.31 -16.38 22.68
N HIS A 688 11.27 -17.45 21.88
CA HIS A 688 10.04 -17.98 21.28
C HIS A 688 9.55 -19.25 22.02
N ASN A 689 8.45 -19.82 21.58
CA ASN A 689 7.83 -21.00 22.21
C ASN A 689 8.26 -22.29 21.53
N VAL A 690 9.54 -22.69 21.67
CA VAL A 690 10.23 -23.66 20.81
C VAL A 690 11.10 -24.62 21.63
N VAL A 691 11.85 -25.53 20.99
CA VAL A 691 12.94 -26.28 21.63
C VAL A 691 14.29 -25.76 21.13
N VAL A 692 15.07 -25.19 22.03
CA VAL A 692 16.45 -24.71 21.79
C VAL A 692 17.43 -25.88 21.96
N VAL A 693 18.44 -25.96 21.08
CA VAL A 693 19.42 -27.07 21.04
C VAL A 693 20.84 -26.51 21.22
N ASP A 694 21.58 -27.02 22.21
CA ASP A 694 22.93 -26.54 22.59
C ASP A 694 23.03 -25.00 22.70
N GLY A 695 21.96 -24.33 23.17
CA GLY A 695 21.87 -22.87 23.29
C GLY A 695 21.98 -22.09 21.97
N GLN A 696 21.67 -22.70 20.82
CA GLN A 696 21.80 -22.07 19.49
C GLN A 696 20.44 -21.80 18.84
N ASP A 697 20.33 -20.63 18.21
CA ASP A 697 19.20 -20.28 17.34
C ASP A 697 19.04 -21.25 16.16
N GLN A 698 17.81 -21.41 15.70
CA GLN A 698 17.51 -22.14 14.48
C GLN A 698 18.21 -21.51 13.25
N PRO A 699 18.77 -22.31 12.32
CA PRO A 699 19.38 -21.77 11.12
C PRO A 699 18.32 -21.25 10.14
N LYS A 700 18.59 -20.15 9.42
CA LYS A 700 17.66 -19.57 8.41
C LYS A 700 17.34 -20.47 7.19
N THR A 701 17.82 -21.71 7.15
CA THR A 701 17.49 -22.68 6.09
C THR A 701 17.71 -24.10 6.59
N TYR A 702 16.66 -24.92 6.55
CA TYR A 702 16.64 -26.33 6.89
C TYR A 702 15.58 -27.07 6.05
N PRO A 703 15.61 -28.40 5.97
CA PRO A 703 14.51 -29.18 5.42
C PRO A 703 13.27 -29.10 6.31
N ILE A 704 12.14 -28.72 5.73
CA ILE A 704 10.80 -29.05 6.23
C ILE A 704 10.40 -30.36 5.50
N MET A 705 10.09 -31.41 6.26
CA MET A 705 9.91 -32.78 5.76
C MET A 705 8.46 -33.08 5.38
N GLY A 706 7.51 -32.40 6.02
CA GLY A 706 6.07 -32.53 5.80
C GLY A 706 5.29 -31.77 6.87
N THR A 707 4.04 -31.41 6.55
CA THR A 707 3.09 -30.74 7.43
C THR A 707 1.71 -31.33 7.18
N GLU A 708 0.98 -31.68 8.23
CA GLU A 708 -0.29 -32.42 8.16
C GLU A 708 -1.32 -31.86 9.14
N ILE A 709 -2.57 -31.78 8.68
CA ILE A 709 -3.69 -31.18 9.41
C ILE A 709 -4.62 -32.28 9.94
N LEU A 710 -4.93 -32.22 11.22
CA LEU A 710 -5.98 -33.03 11.86
C LEU A 710 -7.26 -32.20 11.98
N GLN A 711 -8.39 -32.80 11.60
CA GLN A 711 -9.73 -32.32 11.97
C GLN A 711 -10.64 -33.54 12.19
N SER A 712 -10.84 -33.93 13.45
CA SER A 712 -11.64 -35.10 13.83
C SER A 712 -12.53 -34.78 15.03
N GLY A 713 -13.84 -34.76 14.81
CA GLY A 713 -14.83 -34.41 15.83
C GLY A 713 -14.58 -33.00 16.41
N PRO A 714 -14.44 -32.85 17.75
CA PRO A 714 -14.11 -31.57 18.38
C PRO A 714 -12.60 -31.26 18.39
N SER A 715 -11.74 -32.15 17.88
CA SER A 715 -10.29 -31.96 17.87
C SER A 715 -9.81 -31.39 16.53
N ILE A 716 -9.05 -30.31 16.58
CA ILE A 716 -8.27 -29.77 15.46
C ILE A 716 -6.81 -29.67 15.84
N GLY A 717 -5.93 -29.94 14.88
CA GLY A 717 -4.50 -29.93 15.11
C GLY A 717 -3.66 -29.80 13.84
N ILE A 718 -2.37 -29.57 14.05
CA ILE A 718 -1.34 -29.56 13.02
C ILE A 718 -0.11 -30.29 13.55
N GLN A 719 0.48 -31.14 12.72
CA GLN A 719 1.83 -31.65 12.94
C GLN A 719 2.76 -31.24 11.81
N SER A 720 4.04 -31.07 12.10
CA SER A 720 5.07 -30.84 11.08
C SER A 720 6.42 -31.35 11.57
N THR A 721 7.36 -31.57 10.65
CA THR A 721 8.69 -32.13 10.97
C THR A 721 9.78 -31.37 10.24
N ILE A 722 10.83 -30.96 10.97
CA ILE A 722 12.00 -30.25 10.45
C ILE A 722 13.32 -30.94 10.84
N LYS A 723 14.43 -30.46 10.27
CA LYS A 723 15.78 -30.93 10.61
C LYS A 723 16.74 -29.80 10.97
N ILE A 724 16.85 -29.49 12.26
CA ILE A 724 17.77 -28.47 12.82
C ILE A 724 18.91 -29.10 13.62
N HIS A 725 20.08 -28.45 13.63
CA HIS A 725 21.27 -28.76 14.48
C HIS A 725 21.82 -30.20 14.50
N GLY A 726 21.28 -31.10 13.68
CA GLY A 726 21.64 -32.52 13.63
C GLY A 726 20.56 -33.46 14.17
N CYS A 727 19.48 -32.91 14.73
CA CYS A 727 18.28 -33.62 15.16
C CYS A 727 17.20 -33.59 14.08
N ASP A 728 16.35 -34.60 14.03
CA ASP A 728 15.03 -34.54 13.38
C ASP A 728 14.03 -34.15 14.48
N TRP A 729 13.23 -33.10 14.26
CA TRP A 729 12.25 -32.58 15.24
C TRP A 729 10.86 -32.57 14.62
N MET A 730 9.94 -33.33 15.21
CA MET A 730 8.51 -33.22 14.96
C MET A 730 7.85 -32.47 16.12
N ARG A 731 6.97 -31.53 15.78
CA ARG A 731 5.97 -30.99 16.72
C ARG A 731 4.56 -31.24 16.20
N ALA A 732 3.69 -31.72 17.07
CA ALA A 732 2.25 -31.76 16.88
C ALA A 732 1.57 -30.86 17.93
N ILE A 733 0.55 -30.11 17.52
CA ILE A 733 -0.23 -29.23 18.39
C ILE A 733 -1.71 -29.50 18.12
N ALA A 734 -2.52 -29.67 19.17
CA ALA A 734 -3.96 -29.88 19.07
C ALA A 734 -4.73 -29.12 20.13
N ILE A 735 -5.91 -28.60 19.76
CA ILE A 735 -6.92 -28.09 20.71
C ILE A 735 -7.91 -29.21 20.98
N VAL A 736 -8.22 -29.44 22.26
CA VAL A 736 -9.34 -30.27 22.70
C VAL A 736 -10.39 -29.37 23.36
N GLU A 737 -11.59 -29.39 22.78
CA GLU A 737 -12.74 -28.56 23.18
C GLU A 737 -12.36 -27.07 23.21
N GLU A 738 -12.61 -26.34 24.31
CA GLU A 738 -12.23 -24.92 24.46
C GLU A 738 -11.29 -24.61 25.63
N THR A 739 -10.92 -25.61 26.44
CA THR A 739 -10.12 -25.43 27.67
C THR A 739 -8.68 -25.94 27.57
N SER A 740 -8.40 -26.87 26.65
CA SER A 740 -7.16 -27.65 26.65
C SER A 740 -6.34 -27.48 25.36
N LEU A 741 -5.06 -27.16 25.52
CA LEU A 741 -4.07 -27.09 24.45
C LEU A 741 -2.96 -28.13 24.71
N ILE A 742 -2.77 -29.03 23.76
CA ILE A 742 -1.80 -30.13 23.82
C ILE A 742 -0.70 -29.86 22.81
N ILE A 743 0.56 -30.00 23.24
CA ILE A 743 1.74 -30.00 22.37
C ILE A 743 2.49 -31.31 22.58
N MET A 744 2.92 -31.96 21.51
CA MET A 744 3.81 -33.12 21.53
C MET A 744 5.06 -32.80 20.73
N ASP A 745 6.23 -32.86 21.38
CA ASP A 745 7.55 -32.70 20.74
C ASP A 745 8.29 -34.05 20.72
N ASP A 746 8.80 -34.45 19.56
CA ASP A 746 9.76 -35.56 19.38
C ASP A 746 11.03 -35.03 18.70
N LEU A 747 12.13 -34.94 19.46
CA LEU A 747 13.46 -34.57 18.95
C LEU A 747 14.38 -35.78 18.97
N ARG A 748 14.75 -36.30 17.79
CA ARG A 748 15.68 -37.43 17.62
C ARG A 748 17.02 -36.93 17.12
N CYS A 749 18.02 -36.92 17.99
CA CYS A 749 19.36 -36.40 17.72
C CYS A 749 20.38 -37.52 17.42
N ARG A 750 21.49 -37.17 16.76
CA ARG A 750 22.58 -38.11 16.42
C ARG A 750 23.61 -38.32 17.54
N ARG A 751 23.44 -37.63 18.65
CA ARG A 751 24.22 -37.64 19.89
C ARG A 751 23.36 -36.99 20.98
N SER A 752 23.83 -37.05 22.22
CA SER A 752 23.26 -36.20 23.27
C SER A 752 23.52 -34.70 23.00
N HIS A 753 22.52 -33.88 23.31
CA HIS A 753 22.50 -32.42 23.24
C HIS A 753 21.85 -31.84 24.51
N GLU A 754 22.13 -30.58 24.80
CA GLU A 754 21.32 -29.79 25.74
C GLU A 754 20.04 -29.36 25.00
N LEU A 755 18.88 -29.76 25.53
CA LEU A 755 17.56 -29.49 24.94
C LEU A 755 16.73 -28.70 25.95
N ILE A 756 16.22 -27.53 25.55
CA ILE A 756 15.42 -26.64 26.40
C ILE A 756 14.14 -26.26 25.66
N GLN A 757 12.99 -26.75 26.14
CA GLN A 757 11.67 -26.33 25.68
C GLN A 757 11.26 -25.05 26.44
N THR A 758 10.86 -24.01 25.73
CA THR A 758 10.50 -22.69 26.28
C THR A 758 9.01 -22.40 26.12
N TRP A 759 8.38 -21.84 27.16
CA TRP A 759 6.98 -21.39 27.15
C TRP A 759 6.83 -20.01 27.79
N HIS A 760 6.57 -18.99 26.97
CA HIS A 760 6.36 -17.60 27.34
C HIS A 760 4.86 -17.33 27.57
N LEU A 761 4.48 -16.95 28.78
CA LEU A 761 3.10 -16.59 29.14
C LEU A 761 2.93 -15.07 29.23
N ASP A 762 1.68 -14.60 29.13
CA ASP A 762 1.36 -13.17 29.22
C ASP A 762 1.89 -12.53 30.54
N PRO A 763 2.49 -11.32 30.51
CA PRO A 763 3.02 -10.62 31.69
C PRO A 763 2.05 -10.39 32.86
N ARG A 764 0.74 -10.60 32.68
CA ARG A 764 -0.29 -10.54 33.75
C ARG A 764 -0.38 -11.83 34.57
N PHE A 765 0.33 -12.90 34.20
CA PHE A 765 0.38 -14.13 34.99
C PHE A 765 1.51 -14.14 36.03
N THR A 766 1.22 -14.73 37.18
CA THR A 766 2.22 -15.20 38.15
C THR A 766 2.29 -16.72 38.05
N LEU A 767 3.50 -17.27 37.89
CA LEU A 767 3.74 -18.71 37.87
C LEU A 767 4.10 -19.23 39.27
N ASN A 768 3.52 -20.36 39.65
CA ASN A 768 3.72 -21.04 40.92
C ASN A 768 3.97 -22.54 40.73
N GLU A 769 4.85 -23.13 41.53
CA GLU A 769 5.04 -24.58 41.60
C GLU A 769 3.77 -25.27 42.13
N GLY A 770 3.18 -26.18 41.35
CA GLY A 770 2.04 -27.01 41.75
C GLY A 770 2.46 -28.37 42.35
N GLU A 771 1.48 -29.25 42.59
CA GLU A 771 1.77 -30.64 43.00
C GLU A 771 2.14 -31.56 41.82
N VAL A 772 1.84 -31.15 40.57
CA VAL A 772 1.93 -31.98 39.35
C VAL A 772 2.49 -31.23 38.13
N GLY A 773 2.73 -29.93 38.23
CA GLY A 773 3.10 -29.04 37.13
C GLY A 773 3.26 -27.60 37.59
N VAL A 774 3.15 -26.63 36.69
CA VAL A 774 3.23 -25.17 36.99
C VAL A 774 1.85 -24.54 36.86
N VAL A 775 1.36 -23.90 37.93
CA VAL A 775 0.11 -23.14 37.96
C VAL A 775 0.37 -21.71 37.46
N PHE A 776 -0.50 -21.20 36.60
CA PHE A 776 -0.50 -19.80 36.17
C PHE A 776 -1.75 -19.06 36.66
N ASP A 777 -1.54 -17.97 37.41
CA ASP A 777 -2.60 -17.20 38.07
C ASP A 777 -2.62 -15.72 37.65
N SER A 778 -3.81 -15.12 37.51
CA SER A 778 -3.97 -13.68 37.27
C SER A 778 -5.22 -13.11 37.96
N ASP A 779 -5.16 -11.84 38.38
CA ASP A 779 -6.34 -11.06 38.80
C ASP A 779 -7.23 -10.63 37.60
N SER A 780 -6.81 -10.90 36.36
CA SER A 780 -7.38 -10.29 35.14
C SER A 780 -7.52 -11.21 33.92
N LEU A 781 -7.12 -12.47 34.06
CA LEU A 781 -7.21 -13.54 33.05
C LEU A 781 -7.62 -14.83 33.74
N GLN A 782 -8.02 -15.85 32.97
CA GLN A 782 -8.39 -17.15 33.52
C GLN A 782 -7.13 -17.89 34.03
N SER A 783 -7.14 -18.34 35.30
CA SER A 783 -6.06 -19.20 35.83
C SER A 783 -6.07 -20.58 35.17
N GLY A 784 -4.91 -21.24 35.20
CA GLY A 784 -4.75 -22.58 34.64
C GLY A 784 -3.50 -23.31 35.13
N LEU A 785 -3.22 -24.45 34.51
CA LEU A 785 -2.13 -25.36 34.86
C LEU A 785 -1.39 -25.82 33.59
N VAL A 786 -0.07 -25.96 33.69
CA VAL A 786 0.78 -26.61 32.69
C VAL A 786 1.36 -27.87 33.31
N GLU A 787 1.05 -29.03 32.72
CA GLU A 787 1.60 -30.34 33.09
C GLU A 787 2.39 -30.93 31.92
N TRP A 788 3.29 -31.87 32.19
CA TRP A 788 4.03 -32.58 31.14
C TRP A 788 4.42 -34.00 31.53
N GLU A 789 4.48 -34.88 30.53
CA GLU A 789 5.00 -36.25 30.66
C GLU A 789 6.03 -36.51 29.53
N THR A 790 7.09 -37.26 29.82
CA THR A 790 8.27 -37.35 28.94
C THR A 790 9.02 -38.67 29.08
N ASN A 791 9.74 -39.07 28.02
CA ASN A 791 10.63 -40.23 28.03
C ASN A 791 11.99 -40.00 28.72
N SER A 792 12.32 -38.76 29.09
CA SER A 792 13.65 -38.33 29.54
C SER A 792 13.62 -37.76 30.97
N ASP A 793 14.73 -37.89 31.71
CA ASP A 793 14.92 -37.16 32.98
C ASP A 793 15.02 -35.65 32.68
N VAL A 794 13.98 -34.88 33.01
CA VAL A 794 13.90 -33.42 32.84
C VAL A 794 14.03 -32.66 34.16
N SER A 795 14.50 -31.41 34.09
CA SER A 795 14.35 -30.40 35.14
C SER A 795 13.74 -29.13 34.58
N HIS A 796 12.80 -28.50 35.30
CA HIS A 796 12.19 -27.24 34.89
C HIS A 796 12.68 -26.05 35.70
N SER A 797 12.45 -24.84 35.19
CA SER A 797 12.62 -23.59 35.93
C SER A 797 11.60 -22.53 35.52
N ILE A 798 11.37 -21.56 36.42
CA ILE A 798 10.49 -20.41 36.19
C ILE A 798 11.37 -19.15 36.14
N ILE A 799 11.32 -18.43 35.01
CA ILE A 799 12.10 -17.21 34.76
C ILE A 799 11.15 -16.04 34.49
N ASN A 800 11.55 -14.82 34.87
CA ASN A 800 10.82 -13.60 34.57
C ASN A 800 11.78 -12.40 34.56
N GLY A 801 12.04 -11.79 33.39
CA GLY A 801 12.89 -10.60 33.25
C GLY A 801 14.38 -10.78 33.58
N GLN A 802 15.01 -11.87 33.12
CA GLN A 802 16.44 -12.13 33.35
C GLN A 802 17.32 -11.48 32.27
N MET A 803 18.52 -11.00 32.66
CA MET A 803 19.46 -10.28 31.78
C MET A 803 20.81 -10.97 31.53
N ASN A 804 21.08 -12.14 32.14
CA ASN A 804 22.33 -12.88 31.95
C ASN A 804 22.17 -14.38 32.30
N PRO A 805 21.85 -15.26 31.33
CA PRO A 805 21.45 -14.94 29.95
C PRO A 805 20.15 -14.13 29.90
N ILE A 806 19.93 -13.40 28.80
CA ILE A 806 18.66 -12.69 28.58
C ILE A 806 17.57 -13.75 28.38
N GLN A 807 16.51 -13.72 29.19
CA GLN A 807 15.37 -14.65 29.11
C GLN A 807 14.14 -14.08 29.83
N GLY A 808 12.95 -14.33 29.29
CA GLY A 808 11.67 -13.90 29.84
C GLY A 808 11.36 -12.43 29.65
N TRP A 809 11.27 -12.01 28.38
CA TRP A 809 10.84 -10.67 27.97
C TRP A 809 9.86 -10.72 26.79
N THR A 810 8.93 -9.78 26.75
CA THR A 810 8.08 -9.44 25.60
C THR A 810 7.99 -7.91 25.47
N ILE A 811 7.17 -7.38 24.57
CA ILE A 811 6.95 -5.93 24.40
C ILE A 811 5.52 -5.49 24.75
N ASP A 812 5.39 -4.29 25.34
CA ASP A 812 4.12 -3.53 25.34
C ASP A 812 4.11 -2.40 24.29
N ALA A 813 5.28 -2.00 23.79
CA ALA A 813 5.46 -1.11 22.64
C ALA A 813 6.82 -1.34 21.96
N TYR A 814 7.00 -0.78 20.76
CA TYR A 814 8.32 -0.71 20.11
C TYR A 814 9.36 -0.12 21.07
N GLU A 815 10.51 -0.79 21.20
CA GLU A 815 11.61 -0.53 22.14
C GLU A 815 11.25 -0.50 23.65
N SER A 816 10.05 -0.96 24.02
CA SER A 816 9.61 -1.11 25.40
C SER A 816 9.53 -2.60 25.77
N ALA A 817 10.66 -3.15 26.22
CA ALA A 817 10.75 -4.53 26.71
C ALA A 817 10.25 -4.62 28.16
N ILE A 818 9.30 -5.52 28.40
CA ILE A 818 8.72 -5.80 29.72
C ILE A 818 8.97 -7.27 30.12
N PRO A 819 9.14 -7.57 31.42
CA PRO A 819 9.32 -8.94 31.88
C PRO A 819 8.11 -9.82 31.54
N ALA A 820 8.37 -11.02 31.00
CA ALA A 820 7.37 -12.05 30.75
C ALA A 820 7.71 -13.31 31.56
N PRO A 821 6.73 -13.96 32.22
CA PRO A 821 6.94 -15.25 32.87
C PRO A 821 7.21 -16.36 31.83
N VAL A 822 8.24 -17.16 32.07
CA VAL A 822 8.66 -18.28 31.22
C VAL A 822 8.79 -19.55 32.04
N ILE A 823 8.29 -20.66 31.49
CA ILE A 823 8.64 -22.02 31.92
C ILE A 823 9.72 -22.53 30.96
N GLU A 824 10.88 -22.91 31.48
CA GLU A 824 11.90 -23.67 30.75
C GLU A 824 11.88 -25.13 31.22
N ILE A 825 11.81 -26.10 30.31
CA ILE A 825 11.94 -27.54 30.61
C ILE A 825 13.19 -28.06 29.90
N SER A 826 14.15 -28.58 30.67
CA SER A 826 15.52 -28.86 30.22
C SER A 826 15.95 -30.32 30.43
N THR A 827 16.74 -30.86 29.50
CA THR A 827 17.41 -32.17 29.64
C THR A 827 18.71 -32.25 28.81
N GLU A 828 19.57 -33.24 29.12
CA GLU A 828 20.74 -33.62 28.31
C GLU A 828 20.48 -35.01 27.70
N SER A 829 19.89 -35.07 26.50
CA SER A 829 19.41 -36.30 25.88
C SER A 829 19.75 -36.39 24.38
N GLU A 830 19.77 -37.62 23.83
CA GLU A 830 19.80 -37.86 22.38
C GLU A 830 18.41 -38.12 21.77
N HIS A 831 17.40 -38.31 22.61
CA HIS A 831 15.99 -38.45 22.20
C HIS A 831 15.08 -37.86 23.28
N LEU A 832 14.41 -36.74 22.97
CA LEU A 832 13.37 -36.17 23.81
C LEU A 832 12.00 -36.44 23.18
N GLN A 833 11.13 -37.12 23.91
CA GLN A 833 9.69 -37.07 23.70
C GLN A 833 9.06 -36.39 24.90
N ILE A 834 8.22 -35.38 24.66
CA ILE A 834 7.49 -34.69 25.71
C ILE A 834 6.10 -34.31 25.22
N ILE A 835 5.07 -34.67 26.00
CA ILE A 835 3.72 -34.15 25.87
C ILE A 835 3.57 -33.05 26.91
N THR A 836 3.22 -31.84 26.47
CA THR A 836 2.93 -30.68 27.31
C THR A 836 1.44 -30.35 27.20
N VAL A 837 0.74 -30.20 28.32
CA VAL A 837 -0.70 -29.96 28.36
C VAL A 837 -0.96 -28.69 29.15
N PHE A 838 -1.56 -27.69 28.50
CA PHE A 838 -2.07 -26.49 29.13
C PHE A 838 -3.59 -26.62 29.31
N GLN A 839 -4.10 -26.34 30.51
CA GLN A 839 -5.53 -26.39 30.84
C GLN A 839 -5.98 -25.11 31.54
N ILE A 840 -7.21 -24.66 31.25
CA ILE A 840 -7.85 -23.46 31.82
C ILE A 840 -9.20 -23.82 32.46
N GLU A 841 -9.55 -23.11 33.54
CA GLU A 841 -10.74 -23.30 34.39
C GLU A 841 -10.80 -24.66 35.14
N ASP A 842 -11.08 -25.75 34.45
CA ASP A 842 -11.22 -27.09 35.06
C ASP A 842 -9.95 -27.92 34.83
N HIS A 843 -9.48 -28.60 35.88
CA HIS A 843 -8.30 -29.47 35.83
C HIS A 843 -8.72 -30.91 35.50
N HIS A 844 -8.74 -31.23 34.22
CA HIS A 844 -9.17 -32.52 33.69
C HIS A 844 -8.01 -33.53 33.80
N GLN A 845 -8.24 -34.65 34.50
CA GLN A 845 -7.24 -35.71 34.55
C GLN A 845 -7.04 -36.33 33.17
N TRP A 846 -5.82 -36.26 32.65
CA TRP A 846 -5.38 -36.95 31.45
C TRP A 846 -4.47 -38.12 31.81
N THR A 847 -4.23 -38.99 30.84
CA THR A 847 -3.22 -40.05 30.90
C THR A 847 -2.52 -40.18 29.56
N SER A 848 -1.22 -40.47 29.55
CA SER A 848 -0.49 -40.74 28.30
C SER A 848 0.08 -42.15 28.22
N ASP A 849 0.48 -42.53 27.00
CA ASP A 849 1.39 -43.64 26.71
C ASP A 849 2.44 -43.10 25.74
N ILE A 850 3.71 -43.04 26.18
CA ILE A 850 4.84 -42.48 25.43
C ILE A 850 5.86 -43.59 25.19
N THR A 851 6.10 -43.89 23.91
CA THR A 851 6.98 -44.98 23.46
C THR A 851 7.85 -44.53 22.29
N GLU A 852 8.88 -45.31 21.91
CA GLU A 852 9.75 -44.99 20.77
C GLU A 852 9.02 -44.81 19.42
N GLU A 853 7.78 -45.31 19.28
CA GLU A 853 6.99 -45.33 18.03
C GLU A 853 5.58 -44.72 18.13
N GLU A 854 5.07 -44.41 19.34
CA GLU A 854 3.73 -43.81 19.58
C GLU A 854 3.80 -42.77 20.74
N MET A 855 3.13 -41.63 20.58
CA MET A 855 2.77 -40.71 21.66
C MET A 855 1.25 -40.54 21.67
N LYS A 856 0.62 -40.98 22.78
CA LYS A 856 -0.83 -41.03 22.94
C LYS A 856 -1.25 -40.28 24.19
N ILE A 857 -2.33 -39.51 24.12
CA ILE A 857 -3.01 -38.90 25.27
C ILE A 857 -4.51 -39.22 25.24
N GLU A 858 -5.08 -39.52 26.40
CA GLU A 858 -6.52 -39.54 26.64
C GLU A 858 -6.86 -38.44 27.66
N ILE A 859 -7.74 -37.51 27.27
CA ILE A 859 -8.23 -36.41 28.10
C ILE A 859 -9.74 -36.25 27.84
N GLU A 860 -10.55 -36.27 28.90
CA GLU A 860 -12.03 -36.24 28.83
C GLU A 860 -12.69 -37.38 28.00
N GLY A 861 -11.92 -38.38 27.59
CA GLY A 861 -12.35 -39.42 26.64
C GLY A 861 -12.16 -39.02 25.16
N ASN A 862 -11.66 -37.82 24.88
CA ASN A 862 -11.00 -37.51 23.62
C ASN A 862 -9.62 -38.20 23.64
N VAL A 863 -9.35 -39.04 22.63
CA VAL A 863 -8.06 -39.73 22.48
C VAL A 863 -7.35 -39.15 21.28
N ILE A 864 -6.14 -38.66 21.50
CA ILE A 864 -5.24 -38.20 20.44
C ILE A 864 -4.02 -39.12 20.47
N SER A 865 -3.72 -39.77 19.35
CA SER A 865 -2.46 -40.48 19.17
C SER A 865 -1.76 -40.02 17.91
N ILE A 866 -0.44 -39.90 18.01
CA ILE A 866 0.46 -39.84 16.85
C ILE A 866 1.44 -41.01 16.93
N HIS A 867 1.68 -41.66 15.80
CA HIS A 867 2.53 -42.84 15.68
C HIS A 867 3.43 -42.76 14.44
N ILE A 868 4.47 -43.59 14.38
CA ILE A 868 5.41 -43.60 13.24
C ILE A 868 4.94 -44.60 12.16
N GLU A 869 4.54 -44.09 11.00
CA GLU A 869 4.29 -44.90 9.78
C GLU A 869 5.27 -44.51 8.66
N ASP A 870 5.89 -45.51 8.03
CA ASP A 870 6.91 -45.36 6.96
C ASP A 870 8.09 -44.40 7.31
N GLY A 871 8.31 -44.13 8.59
CA GLY A 871 9.37 -43.25 9.10
C GLY A 871 8.98 -41.77 9.22
N LEU A 872 7.67 -41.47 9.15
CA LEU A 872 7.08 -40.17 9.44
C LEU A 872 6.05 -40.31 10.56
N TRP A 873 5.87 -39.25 11.36
CA TRP A 873 4.78 -39.20 12.32
C TRP A 873 3.43 -39.03 11.61
N ARG A 874 2.38 -39.69 12.11
CA ARG A 874 1.00 -39.71 11.59
C ARG A 874 0.02 -39.62 12.75
N TRP A 875 -1.08 -38.90 12.56
CA TRP A 875 -2.26 -39.03 13.42
C TRP A 875 -2.90 -40.43 13.25
N ASP A 876 -3.50 -40.96 14.32
CA ASP A 876 -4.39 -42.14 14.29
C ASP A 876 -5.81 -41.73 13.83
N ASP A 877 -6.55 -42.67 13.21
CA ASP A 877 -7.69 -42.41 12.27
C ASP A 877 -9.10 -42.64 12.88
#